data_AF-A0A395NI05-F1
#
_entry.id   AF-A0A395NI05-F1
#
_cell.length_a   1.000
_cell.length_b   1.000
_cell.length_c   1.000
_cell.angle_alpha   90.00
_cell.angle_beta   90.00
_cell.angle_gamma   90.00
#
_symmetry.space_group_name_H-M   'P 1'
#
loop_
_entity.id
_entity.type
_entity.pdbx_description
1 polymer ?
#
loop_
_entity_poly.entity_id
_entity_poly.type
_entity_poly.pdbx_seq_one_letter_code
_entity_poly.pdbx_strand_id
1 'polypeptide(L)'
;MRLPVIAAGSRPQAKKTQRFVPSVSGPGSGVRTIFIQTENTPNPDALKFLPNHRIVPANMSTPFIEYLNPRSTIAPPHPSPLAAKLMNIDGITSVFYGADFITVTKAGDANWAHVRPEIFALITEAVTSGETIVNVVERKGDEAEAAVEEDSLAYNENDSEVVGMIKELLETRIRPAIQEDGGDIEFRGFEDGQVLLKLRGACRTCDSSTVTLKNGIEGMLMHYTKHAAELCALLVNDLYGELPSRILAALFTKGRSNITQLGLYTQLGPRQIRNGLGVLIQQNLLYHHTDVNSKRTTYEANPGACYNLVRSGKILEMIESQYGTAERDLVQTLLLLGYARIAELTHAYESRAPRSNGHANGNGVGGPDSGLIESESELHNVLSHLIRCEIIETVRPQSFRNPGDVYHEIEAEVTKTAPGEKATKTKVDQQRQIMEQYRSFRDQPTALKRQLDQFGGPVTKRRKLGNGLKEEDRAMEDDIPPLNPNVVVRVNHEKCLVELRSHRLASFAKDTLGEVTGEVYRTLLGLLTSDVSRCRADPFLGEESISQQAAVTTMDVYEHLDEAVNVSAGIGKAPKDKIDYQSAEKLYAAPIGSDMIADDSDDDPTGGAFDSDDDSDNMGANGNFSRKSRSVSKTNGSRPKVTFEDAATSTDNRLDQMRQHLLLLAESKHRFVRHCGTQGRGQWTVDFDQVMERLRDTELDASIEQSFGRHGLRLTRILREKGKLDEKMLPSAALMKKTDVQAKMLAMQMAGLVDVQEVPKDNTRVANRTLFFWFFDRERSQAQLLDDLYKAMVRCLQTLQVERHRERNILSFVERKDVMGKEEEVMTAEHYNKYNRHLEEQNKLLGQVMRLDEVISIFRDY
;
A
#
# COMPACT_ATOMS: atom_id res chain seq x y z
N MET A 1 19.33 -51.59 -17.29
CA MET A 1 19.90 -52.21 -16.07
C MET A 1 18.93 -51.92 -14.93
N ARG A 2 18.54 -52.95 -14.16
CA ARG A 2 17.44 -52.92 -13.17
C ARG A 2 17.70 -51.96 -11.99
N LEU A 3 16.63 -51.32 -11.51
CA LEU A 3 16.54 -50.57 -10.25
C LEU A 3 16.68 -51.50 -9.02
N PRO A 4 16.99 -50.90 -7.85
CA PRO A 4 16.11 -51.07 -6.71
C PRO A 4 15.65 -49.74 -6.07
N VAL A 5 14.49 -49.85 -5.41
CA VAL A 5 13.79 -48.87 -4.56
C VAL A 5 14.42 -48.86 -3.17
N ILE A 6 14.64 -47.68 -2.56
CA ILE A 6 14.91 -47.55 -1.12
C ILE A 6 14.03 -46.44 -0.53
N ALA A 7 13.45 -46.79 0.62
CA ALA A 7 12.41 -46.12 1.37
C ALA A 7 12.82 -44.81 2.06
N ALA A 8 11.79 -44.06 2.45
CA ALA A 8 11.84 -42.85 3.28
C ALA A 8 12.61 -43.08 4.60
N GLY A 9 13.53 -42.16 4.89
CA GLY A 9 14.30 -42.11 6.14
C GLY A 9 14.31 -40.69 6.72
N SER A 10 13.74 -40.59 7.91
CA SER A 10 13.81 -39.57 8.96
C SER A 10 14.72 -38.34 8.79
N ARG A 11 14.13 -37.17 9.09
CA ARG A 11 14.80 -35.88 9.35
C ARG A 11 16.09 -36.05 10.17
N PRO A 12 17.23 -35.46 9.77
CA PRO A 12 18.40 -35.38 10.62
C PRO A 12 18.16 -34.38 11.76
N GLN A 13 18.18 -34.87 12.99
CA GLN A 13 18.37 -34.03 14.18
C GLN A 13 19.78 -33.43 14.15
N ALA A 14 19.86 -32.11 14.30
CA ALA A 14 21.12 -31.42 14.49
C ALA A 14 21.82 -31.96 15.75
N LYS A 15 22.99 -32.56 15.57
CA LYS A 15 23.89 -32.93 16.66
C LYS A 15 24.27 -31.67 17.42
N LYS A 16 24.00 -31.65 18.73
CA LYS A 16 24.54 -30.67 19.67
C LYS A 16 26.07 -30.68 19.55
N THR A 17 26.64 -29.67 18.90
CA THR A 17 28.07 -29.39 18.98
C THR A 17 28.35 -28.97 20.42
N GLN A 18 28.94 -29.87 21.21
CA GLN A 18 29.45 -29.55 22.53
C GLN A 18 30.45 -28.40 22.39
N ARG A 19 30.09 -27.21 22.88
CA ARG A 19 31.05 -26.15 23.12
C ARG A 19 32.03 -26.66 24.17
N PHE A 20 33.30 -26.70 23.80
CA PHE A 20 34.43 -26.90 24.71
C PHE A 20 34.32 -25.89 25.85
N VAL A 21 34.18 -26.37 27.08
CA VAL A 21 34.29 -25.57 28.30
C VAL A 21 35.76 -25.61 28.69
N PRO A 22 36.51 -24.48 28.71
CA PRO A 22 37.83 -24.50 29.33
C PRO A 22 37.63 -24.56 30.84
N SER A 23 38.16 -25.62 31.47
CA SER A 23 38.28 -25.71 32.92
C SER A 23 39.28 -24.65 33.40
N VAL A 24 38.83 -23.73 34.26
CA VAL A 24 39.74 -22.80 34.95
C VAL A 24 40.36 -23.54 36.13
N SER A 25 41.66 -23.79 36.02
CA SER A 25 42.57 -24.20 37.09
C SER A 25 42.80 -23.05 38.08
N GLY A 26 43.15 -23.41 39.32
CA GLY A 26 43.42 -22.50 40.45
C GLY A 26 44.55 -21.47 40.24
N PRO A 27 44.82 -20.62 41.26
CA PRO A 27 45.33 -19.28 41.06
C PRO A 27 46.83 -19.27 40.75
N GLY A 28 47.16 -18.87 39.51
CA GLY A 28 48.50 -18.47 39.10
C GLY A 28 48.58 -16.95 38.97
N SER A 29 49.31 -16.31 39.88
CA SER A 29 49.65 -14.89 39.89
C SER A 29 50.39 -14.47 38.60
N GLY A 30 49.67 -13.86 37.66
CA GLY A 30 50.23 -13.09 36.57
C GLY A 30 49.36 -11.86 36.37
N VAL A 31 49.90 -10.66 36.63
CA VAL A 31 49.20 -9.37 36.49
C VAL A 31 48.80 -9.21 35.02
N ARG A 32 47.54 -9.52 34.70
CA ARG A 32 46.94 -9.16 33.42
C ARG A 32 46.62 -7.68 33.50
N THR A 33 47.36 -6.86 32.77
CA THR A 33 47.05 -5.45 32.58
C THR A 33 45.66 -5.33 31.96
N ILE A 34 44.72 -4.74 32.68
CA ILE A 34 43.38 -4.44 32.19
C ILE A 34 43.48 -3.44 31.04
N PHE A 35 42.85 -3.76 29.92
CA PHE A 35 42.71 -2.87 28.77
C PHE A 35 41.23 -2.59 28.55
N ILE A 36 40.80 -1.36 28.87
CA ILE A 36 39.44 -0.87 28.64
C ILE A 36 39.44 -0.13 27.30
N GLN A 37 38.65 -0.63 26.34
CA GLN A 37 38.45 0.05 25.05
C GLN A 37 37.34 1.09 25.19
N THR A 38 37.52 2.27 24.60
CA THR A 38 36.45 3.28 24.50
C THR A 38 35.97 3.35 23.07
N GLU A 39 34.66 3.37 22.88
CA GLU A 39 34.01 3.57 21.60
C GLU A 39 33.13 4.83 21.67
N ASN A 40 33.17 5.62 20.61
CA ASN A 40 32.29 6.76 20.47
C ASN A 40 30.90 6.25 20.11
N THR A 41 29.87 6.84 20.70
CA THR A 41 28.48 6.59 20.29
C THR A 41 28.02 7.68 19.32
N PRO A 42 26.92 7.48 18.57
CA PRO A 42 26.31 8.54 17.78
C PRO A 42 25.85 9.75 18.62
N ASN A 43 25.69 9.58 19.93
CA ASN A 43 25.36 10.65 20.87
C ASN A 43 26.66 11.32 21.36
N PRO A 44 26.89 12.63 21.08
CA PRO A 44 28.11 13.31 21.49
C PRO A 44 28.29 13.39 23.02
N ASP A 45 27.20 13.30 23.76
CA ASP A 45 27.18 13.33 25.22
C ASP A 45 27.27 11.93 25.85
N ALA A 46 27.40 10.85 25.07
CA ALA A 46 27.55 9.50 25.59
C ALA A 46 28.79 8.77 25.04
N LEU A 47 29.53 8.10 25.93
CA LEU A 47 30.67 7.24 25.58
C LEU A 47 30.47 5.82 26.08
N LYS A 48 30.88 4.85 25.26
CA LYS A 48 30.83 3.42 25.55
C LYS A 48 32.20 2.91 25.99
N PHE A 49 32.24 2.18 27.10
CA PHE A 49 33.44 1.61 27.71
C PHE A 49 33.32 0.09 27.72
N LEU A 50 34.34 -0.58 27.20
CA LEU A 50 34.44 -2.02 27.02
C LEU A 50 35.59 -2.56 27.89
N PRO A 51 35.30 -2.99 29.13
CA PRO A 51 36.33 -3.50 30.04
C PRO A 51 36.78 -4.94 29.75
N ASN A 52 36.29 -5.57 28.68
CA ASN A 52 36.52 -6.97 28.33
C ASN A 52 36.12 -7.95 29.44
N HIS A 53 35.11 -7.57 30.23
CA HIS A 53 34.53 -8.38 31.29
C HIS A 53 33.01 -8.24 31.24
N ARG A 54 32.29 -9.31 31.61
CA ARG A 54 30.83 -9.27 31.70
C ARG A 54 30.39 -8.36 32.85
N ILE A 55 29.50 -7.41 32.58
CA ILE A 55 29.03 -6.40 33.55
C ILE A 55 27.75 -6.87 34.23
N VAL A 56 26.75 -7.26 33.44
CA VAL A 56 25.49 -7.79 33.95
C VAL A 56 25.60 -9.32 34.12
N PRO A 57 25.37 -9.87 35.33
CA PRO A 57 25.47 -11.31 35.60
C PRO A 57 24.58 -12.18 34.70
N ALA A 58 25.02 -13.41 34.40
CA ALA A 58 24.33 -14.32 33.49
C ALA A 58 22.99 -14.88 34.00
N ASN A 59 22.80 -14.84 35.31
CA ASN A 59 21.64 -15.35 36.03
C ASN A 59 20.55 -14.28 36.25
N MET A 60 20.71 -13.09 35.66
CA MET A 60 19.74 -12.01 35.73
C MET A 60 18.70 -12.13 34.61
N SER A 61 17.45 -11.78 34.92
CA SER A 61 16.33 -11.87 33.97
C SER A 61 16.41 -10.82 32.86
N THR A 62 16.99 -9.65 33.14
CA THR A 62 17.23 -8.58 32.16
C THR A 62 18.69 -8.51 31.73
N PRO A 63 18.98 -8.25 30.44
CA PRO A 63 20.36 -8.15 29.94
C PRO A 63 20.98 -6.76 30.12
N PHE A 64 20.26 -5.80 30.72
CA PHE A 64 20.71 -4.42 30.91
C PHE A 64 20.23 -3.81 32.24
N ILE A 65 20.89 -2.74 32.69
CA ILE A 65 20.51 -1.94 33.87
C ILE A 65 20.77 -0.45 33.61
N GLU A 66 19.82 0.42 33.93
CA GLU A 66 19.94 1.86 33.73
C GLU A 66 19.81 2.64 35.05
N TYR A 67 20.77 3.50 35.36
CA TYR A 67 20.75 4.40 36.51
C TYR A 67 20.63 5.85 36.05
N LEU A 68 19.52 6.49 36.43
CA LEU A 68 19.22 7.88 36.04
C LEU A 68 19.50 8.88 37.14
N ASN A 69 19.52 8.44 38.41
CA ASN A 69 19.73 9.30 39.57
C ASN A 69 20.69 8.62 40.55
N PRO A 70 21.49 9.36 41.34
CA PRO A 70 22.37 8.76 42.36
C PRO A 70 21.64 7.88 43.38
N ARG A 71 20.35 8.13 43.65
CA ARG A 71 19.56 7.28 44.55
C ARG A 71 19.27 5.89 43.97
N SER A 72 19.17 5.74 42.64
CA SER A 72 18.89 4.44 42.02
C SER A 72 20.09 3.49 42.07
N THR A 73 21.32 4.00 42.22
CA THR A 73 22.53 3.17 42.26
C THR A 73 22.68 2.39 43.58
N ILE A 74 21.98 2.81 44.64
CA ILE A 74 21.99 2.18 45.96
C ILE A 74 20.65 1.53 46.31
N ALA A 75 19.61 1.75 45.49
CA ALA A 75 18.28 1.22 45.74
C ALA A 75 18.14 -0.24 45.24
N PRO A 76 17.44 -1.12 45.97
CA PRO A 76 17.04 -2.43 45.46
C PRO A 76 16.11 -2.30 44.25
N PRO A 77 16.16 -3.20 43.25
CA PRO A 77 16.72 -4.56 43.32
C PRO A 77 18.20 -4.72 42.92
N HIS A 78 18.81 -3.72 42.27
CA HIS A 78 20.15 -3.81 41.67
C HIS A 78 21.11 -2.71 42.14
N PRO A 79 21.54 -2.67 43.42
CA PRO A 79 22.54 -1.71 43.84
C PRO A 79 23.91 -2.00 43.19
N SER A 80 24.59 -0.95 42.72
CA SER A 80 25.92 -1.01 42.09
C SER A 80 26.86 0.02 42.72
N PRO A 81 27.90 -0.44 43.45
CA PRO A 81 28.94 0.45 43.99
C PRO A 81 29.67 1.23 42.89
N LEU A 82 29.97 0.58 41.76
CA LEU A 82 30.61 1.24 40.62
C LEU A 82 29.70 2.33 40.03
N ALA A 83 28.40 2.08 39.87
CA ALA A 83 27.47 3.08 39.34
C ALA A 83 27.35 4.28 40.30
N ALA A 84 27.37 4.02 41.62
CA ALA A 84 27.35 5.07 42.63
C ALA A 84 28.60 5.95 42.57
N LYS A 85 29.79 5.36 42.41
CA LYS A 85 31.04 6.11 42.23
C LYS A 85 31.04 6.92 40.93
N LEU A 86 30.58 6.32 39.82
CA LEU A 86 30.49 6.99 38.52
C LEU A 86 29.50 8.17 38.55
N MET A 87 28.30 7.99 39.08
CA MET A 87 27.29 9.07 39.17
C MET A 87 27.69 10.21 40.11
N ASN A 88 28.74 10.05 40.92
CA ASN A 88 29.26 11.08 41.82
C ASN A 88 30.34 11.96 41.17
N ILE A 89 30.78 11.64 39.94
CA ILE A 89 31.65 12.52 39.16
C ILE A 89 30.84 13.71 38.68
N ASP A 90 31.40 14.92 38.82
CA ASP A 90 30.75 16.15 38.40
C ASP A 90 30.52 16.16 36.88
N GLY A 91 29.28 16.47 36.48
CA GLY A 91 28.86 16.49 35.08
C GLY A 91 28.38 15.16 34.48
N ILE A 92 28.24 14.06 35.26
CA ILE A 92 27.61 12.81 34.79
C ILE A 92 26.11 12.80 35.09
N THR A 93 25.28 12.44 34.09
CA THR A 93 23.81 12.43 34.20
C THR A 93 23.20 11.05 34.30
N SER A 94 23.79 10.04 33.64
CA SER A 94 23.28 8.67 33.69
C SER A 94 24.35 7.64 33.37
N VAL A 95 24.18 6.44 33.93
CA VAL A 95 25.05 5.28 33.69
C VAL A 95 24.17 4.11 33.26
N PHE A 96 24.53 3.48 32.14
CA PHE A 96 23.82 2.34 31.57
C PHE A 96 24.78 1.15 31.44
N TYR A 97 24.35 -0.02 31.92
CA TYR A 97 25.08 -1.27 31.81
C TYR A 97 24.41 -2.16 30.77
N GLY A 98 25.16 -2.52 29.74
CA GLY A 98 24.85 -3.63 28.85
C GLY A 98 25.47 -4.93 29.36
N ALA A 99 25.36 -6.02 28.58
CA ALA A 99 25.88 -7.33 28.96
C ALA A 99 27.39 -7.29 29.27
N ASP A 100 28.17 -6.61 28.43
CA ASP A 100 29.64 -6.57 28.44
C ASP A 100 30.24 -5.15 28.29
N PHE A 101 29.39 -4.12 28.32
CA PHE A 101 29.80 -2.72 28.17
C PHE A 101 29.10 -1.80 29.18
N ILE A 102 29.70 -0.62 29.39
CA ILE A 102 29.16 0.46 30.21
C ILE A 102 29.04 1.71 29.33
N THR A 103 27.86 2.29 29.23
CA THR A 103 27.65 3.60 28.60
C THR A 103 27.48 4.65 29.68
N VAL A 104 28.24 5.74 29.57
CA VAL A 104 28.14 6.89 30.48
C VAL A 104 27.69 8.10 29.69
N THR A 105 26.68 8.81 30.19
CA THR A 105 26.17 10.05 29.60
C THR A 105 26.52 11.23 30.50
N LYS A 106 27.05 12.29 29.90
CA LYS A 106 27.40 13.54 30.59
C LYS A 106 26.35 14.64 30.34
N ALA A 107 26.40 15.69 31.14
CA ALA A 107 25.70 16.93 30.88
C ALA A 107 26.32 17.68 29.68
N GLY A 108 25.51 18.50 28.99
CA GLY A 108 25.92 19.19 27.76
C GLY A 108 27.08 20.18 27.97
N ASP A 109 27.24 20.71 29.16
CA ASP A 109 28.28 21.67 29.57
C ASP A 109 29.57 21.01 30.09
N ALA A 110 29.56 19.70 30.35
CA ALA A 110 30.72 18.95 30.82
C ALA A 110 31.68 18.58 29.68
N ASN A 111 33.00 18.57 29.94
CA ASN A 111 34.04 18.22 28.97
C ASN A 111 34.61 16.81 29.20
N TRP A 112 34.56 15.96 28.17
CA TRP A 112 35.10 14.60 28.20
C TRP A 112 36.59 14.52 28.57
N ALA A 113 37.39 15.56 28.29
CA ALA A 113 38.80 15.58 28.65
C ALA A 113 39.05 15.46 30.17
N HIS A 114 38.11 15.93 31.01
CA HIS A 114 38.23 15.87 32.47
C HIS A 114 37.50 14.66 33.06
N VAL A 115 36.33 14.32 32.50
CA VAL A 115 35.49 13.23 33.01
C VAL A 115 36.04 11.85 32.63
N ARG A 116 36.61 11.71 31.42
CA ARG A 116 37.07 10.41 30.89
C ARG A 116 38.17 9.76 31.75
N PRO A 117 39.24 10.45 32.19
CA PRO A 117 40.27 9.85 33.04
C PRO A 117 39.72 9.30 34.36
N GLU A 118 38.78 10.00 34.99
CA GLU A 118 38.17 9.56 36.25
C GLU A 118 37.30 8.30 36.08
N ILE A 119 36.48 8.24 35.02
CA ILE A 119 35.71 7.04 34.68
C ILE A 119 36.64 5.85 34.47
N PHE A 120 37.73 6.03 33.72
CA PHE A 120 38.71 4.99 33.47
C PHE A 120 39.34 4.46 34.76
N ALA A 121 39.71 5.34 35.69
CA ALA A 121 40.27 4.95 36.97
C ALA A 121 39.29 4.10 37.79
N LEU A 122 38.03 4.53 37.90
CA LEU A 122 37.00 3.82 38.67
C LEU A 122 36.64 2.46 38.09
N ILE A 123 36.50 2.34 36.76
CA ILE A 123 36.23 1.04 36.11
C ILE A 123 37.44 0.11 36.29
N THR A 124 38.66 0.63 36.11
CA THR A 124 39.89 -0.16 36.28
C THR A 124 40.03 -0.65 37.72
N GLU A 125 39.76 0.19 38.71
CA GLU A 125 39.77 -0.17 40.13
C GLU A 125 38.74 -1.26 40.43
N ALA A 126 37.49 -1.08 40.00
CA ALA A 126 36.41 -2.05 40.25
C ALA A 126 36.72 -3.42 39.63
N VAL A 127 37.24 -3.45 38.40
CA VAL A 127 37.57 -4.71 37.71
C VAL A 127 38.85 -5.35 38.29
N THR A 128 39.87 -4.56 38.66
CA THR A 128 41.13 -5.10 39.23
C THR A 128 40.94 -5.62 40.65
N SER A 129 40.10 -4.95 41.45
CA SER A 129 39.80 -5.34 42.84
C SER A 129 38.88 -6.56 42.93
N GLY A 130 38.23 -6.95 41.82
CA GLY A 130 37.21 -8.00 41.81
C GLY A 130 35.94 -7.60 42.55
N GLU A 131 35.66 -6.30 42.69
CA GLU A 131 34.44 -5.77 43.30
C GLU A 131 33.21 -6.25 42.50
N THR A 132 32.15 -6.67 43.19
CA THR A 132 30.91 -7.05 42.53
C THR A 132 30.25 -5.82 41.90
N ILE A 133 30.29 -5.75 40.57
CA ILE A 133 29.83 -4.56 39.82
C ILE A 133 28.33 -4.31 40.01
N VAL A 134 27.52 -5.36 40.11
CA VAL A 134 26.09 -5.31 40.38
C VAL A 134 25.75 -6.31 41.48
N ASN A 135 25.11 -5.84 42.55
CA ASN A 135 24.59 -6.68 43.62
C ASN A 135 23.09 -6.94 43.37
N VAL A 136 22.62 -8.16 43.62
CA VAL A 136 21.19 -8.51 43.55
C VAL A 136 20.65 -8.63 44.97
N VAL A 137 19.70 -7.75 45.34
CA VAL A 137 19.08 -7.76 46.67
C VAL A 137 17.60 -8.11 46.52
N GLU A 138 17.21 -9.31 46.96
CA GLU A 138 15.81 -9.72 47.03
C GLU A 138 15.08 -8.88 48.09
N ARG A 139 13.97 -8.21 47.73
CA ARG A 139 13.11 -7.54 48.71
C ARG A 139 12.32 -8.57 49.50
N LYS A 140 12.47 -8.58 50.83
CA LYS A 140 11.48 -9.16 51.76
C LYS A 140 10.58 -8.03 52.28
N GLY A 141 9.33 -7.97 51.83
CA GLY A 141 8.31 -7.06 52.38
C GLY A 141 7.11 -6.80 51.45
N ASP A 142 5.91 -6.83 52.02
CA ASP A 142 4.56 -6.77 51.41
C ASP A 142 4.15 -5.39 50.82
N GLU A 143 5.04 -4.73 50.09
CA GLU A 143 4.72 -3.54 49.26
C GLU A 143 5.15 -3.78 47.81
N ALA A 144 4.70 -4.90 47.25
CA ALA A 144 5.09 -5.41 45.94
C ALA A 144 4.11 -4.99 44.83
N GLU A 145 4.17 -3.73 44.40
CA GLU A 145 3.65 -3.28 43.09
C GLU A 145 4.73 -2.56 42.25
N ALA A 146 6.01 -2.82 42.51
CA ALA A 146 7.08 -2.52 41.56
C ALA A 146 7.48 -3.82 40.87
N ALA A 147 7.04 -3.97 39.62
CA ALA A 147 7.25 -5.13 38.76
C ALA A 147 8.71 -5.63 38.83
N VAL A 148 8.87 -6.95 38.96
CA VAL A 148 10.10 -7.63 38.56
C VAL A 148 10.29 -7.25 37.08
N GLU A 149 11.30 -6.44 36.78
CA GLU A 149 11.63 -6.11 35.39
C GLU A 149 12.12 -7.40 34.72
N GLU A 150 11.25 -8.08 34.00
CA GLU A 150 11.60 -9.15 33.06
C GLU A 150 12.01 -8.54 31.71
N ASP A 151 12.81 -9.25 30.92
CA ASP A 151 13.17 -8.77 29.57
C ASP A 151 11.92 -8.71 28.69
N SER A 152 11.51 -7.49 28.33
CA SER A 152 10.30 -7.22 27.53
C SER A 152 10.27 -7.92 26.17
N LEU A 153 11.44 -8.33 25.65
CA LEU A 153 11.60 -9.04 24.38
C LEU A 153 11.68 -10.56 24.53
N ALA A 154 11.72 -11.08 25.77
CA ALA A 154 11.71 -12.51 26.00
C ALA A 154 10.41 -13.15 25.49
N TYR A 155 10.53 -14.37 24.96
CA TYR A 155 9.40 -15.15 24.47
C TYR A 155 8.42 -15.44 25.61
N ASN A 156 7.17 -15.02 25.46
CA ASN A 156 6.08 -15.34 26.36
C ASN A 156 5.00 -16.12 25.60
N GLU A 157 4.58 -17.26 26.14
CA GLU A 157 3.54 -18.11 25.53
C GLU A 157 2.16 -17.43 25.45
N ASN A 158 1.96 -16.34 26.21
CA ASN A 158 0.73 -15.55 26.20
C ASN A 158 0.77 -14.36 25.23
N ASP A 159 1.90 -14.12 24.54
CA ASP A 159 1.96 -13.06 23.53
C ASP A 159 1.11 -13.47 22.31
N SER A 160 0.40 -12.50 21.71
CA SER A 160 -0.18 -12.73 20.39
C SER A 160 0.92 -13.04 19.37
N GLU A 161 0.62 -13.85 18.34
CA GLU A 161 1.63 -14.18 17.31
C GLU A 161 2.25 -12.94 16.66
N VAL A 162 1.45 -11.87 16.49
CA VAL A 162 1.93 -10.57 15.99
C VAL A 162 2.95 -9.96 16.94
N VAL A 163 2.65 -9.92 18.24
CA VAL A 163 3.60 -9.43 19.25
C VAL A 163 4.83 -10.33 19.32
N GLY A 164 4.68 -11.64 19.18
CA GLY A 164 5.78 -12.61 19.10
C GLY A 164 6.71 -12.33 17.92
N MET A 165 6.16 -12.10 16.72
CA MET A 165 6.93 -11.72 15.53
C MET A 165 7.62 -10.37 15.69
N ILE A 166 6.93 -9.38 16.26
CA ILE A 166 7.51 -8.06 16.55
C ILE A 166 8.69 -8.19 17.52
N LYS A 167 8.52 -8.93 18.62
CA LYS A 167 9.58 -9.19 19.61
C LYS A 167 10.75 -9.95 18.98
N GLU A 168 10.51 -10.97 18.16
CA GLU A 168 11.57 -11.70 17.47
C GLU A 168 12.36 -10.80 16.51
N LEU A 169 11.67 -9.96 15.74
CA LEU A 169 12.31 -9.01 14.81
C LEU A 169 13.12 -7.95 15.57
N LEU A 170 12.56 -7.40 16.66
CA LEU A 170 13.26 -6.47 17.55
C LEU A 170 14.52 -7.11 18.13
N GLU A 171 14.42 -8.31 18.68
CA GLU A 171 15.54 -9.04 19.30
C GLU A 171 16.64 -9.41 18.31
N THR A 172 16.28 -9.90 17.12
CA THR A 172 17.25 -10.44 16.17
C THR A 172 17.89 -9.40 15.26
N ARG A 173 17.20 -8.29 14.97
CA ARG A 173 17.66 -7.30 13.97
C ARG A 173 17.89 -5.90 14.53
N ILE A 174 17.07 -5.44 15.46
CA ILE A 174 17.09 -4.04 15.93
C ILE A 174 18.00 -3.90 17.15
N ARG A 175 17.79 -4.74 18.17
CA ARG A 175 18.53 -4.73 19.42
C ARG A 175 20.06 -4.82 19.26
N PRO A 176 20.62 -5.68 18.37
CA PRO A 176 22.08 -5.78 18.22
C PRO A 176 22.71 -4.50 17.69
N ALA A 177 22.05 -3.81 16.75
CA ALA A 177 22.54 -2.55 16.19
C ALA A 177 22.51 -1.43 17.24
N ILE A 178 21.47 -1.38 18.06
CA ILE A 178 21.32 -0.38 19.12
C ILE A 178 22.34 -0.60 20.26
N GLN A 179 22.63 -1.86 20.60
CA GLN A 179 23.67 -2.21 21.57
C GLN A 179 25.08 -1.92 21.05
N GLU A 180 25.31 -2.03 19.73
CA GLU A 180 26.54 -1.57 19.09
C GLU A 180 26.75 -0.07 19.36
N ASP A 181 25.69 0.73 19.22
CA ASP A 181 25.66 2.18 19.49
C ASP A 181 25.63 2.57 20.98
N GLY A 182 25.62 1.59 21.90
CA GLY A 182 25.68 1.80 23.36
C GLY A 182 24.34 2.12 24.02
N GLY A 183 23.22 1.78 23.38
CA GLY A 183 21.87 1.84 23.95
C GLY A 183 21.20 0.47 24.05
N ASP A 184 19.90 0.46 24.36
CA ASP A 184 19.02 -0.71 24.22
C ASP A 184 17.57 -0.26 24.01
N ILE A 185 16.67 -1.21 23.78
CA ILE A 185 15.24 -0.98 23.57
C ILE A 185 14.39 -1.86 24.48
N GLU A 186 13.25 -1.32 24.89
CA GLU A 186 12.25 -2.01 25.70
C GLU A 186 10.90 -1.96 24.96
N PHE A 187 10.29 -3.11 24.75
CA PHE A 187 8.96 -3.23 24.14
C PHE A 187 7.89 -2.91 25.19
N ARG A 188 7.01 -1.94 24.91
CA ARG A 188 5.97 -1.47 25.85
C ARG A 188 4.58 -1.99 25.50
N GLY A 189 4.32 -2.30 24.23
CA GLY A 189 3.03 -2.82 23.79
C GLY A 189 2.80 -2.66 22.28
N PHE A 190 1.73 -3.25 21.80
CA PHE A 190 1.22 -3.10 20.44
C PHE A 190 -0.28 -2.89 20.50
N GLU A 191 -0.74 -1.70 20.10
CA GLU A 191 -2.15 -1.29 20.16
C GLU A 191 -2.48 -0.49 18.88
N ASP A 192 -3.63 -0.78 18.25
CA ASP A 192 -4.14 -0.07 17.05
C ASP A 192 -3.10 0.12 15.91
N GLY A 193 -2.29 -0.91 15.65
CA GLY A 193 -1.25 -0.88 14.61
C GLY A 193 0.01 -0.09 15.00
N GLN A 194 0.09 0.42 16.22
CA GLN A 194 1.24 1.18 16.72
C GLN A 194 2.09 0.33 17.67
N VAL A 195 3.39 0.23 17.38
CA VAL A 195 4.37 -0.42 18.26
C VAL A 195 4.94 0.61 19.23
N LEU A 196 4.68 0.41 20.53
CA LEU A 196 5.18 1.26 21.60
C LEU A 196 6.55 0.74 22.06
N LEU A 197 7.59 1.53 21.85
CA LEU A 197 8.96 1.22 22.24
C LEU A 197 9.52 2.29 23.18
N LYS A 198 10.36 1.88 24.12
CA LYS A 198 11.11 2.78 25.00
C LYS A 198 12.60 2.60 24.76
N LEU A 199 13.26 3.67 24.32
CA LEU A 199 14.71 3.71 24.13
C LEU A 199 15.44 3.86 25.48
N ARG A 200 16.61 3.23 25.61
CA ARG A 200 17.47 3.22 26.81
C ARG A 200 18.93 3.54 26.46
N GLY A 201 19.71 3.96 27.45
CA GLY A 201 21.15 4.21 27.28
C GLY A 201 21.47 5.38 26.36
N ALA A 202 22.49 5.24 25.49
CA ALA A 202 22.94 6.33 24.60
C ALA A 202 21.83 6.89 23.69
N CYS A 203 20.86 6.04 23.31
CA CYS A 203 19.76 6.40 22.42
C CYS A 203 18.70 7.29 23.08
N ARG A 204 18.69 7.42 24.42
CA ARG A 204 17.67 8.18 25.16
C ARG A 204 17.77 9.69 24.94
N THR A 205 18.99 10.24 24.88
CA THR A 205 19.26 11.68 24.75
C THR A 205 19.85 12.05 23.39
N CYS A 206 19.83 11.13 22.43
CA CYS A 206 20.38 11.36 21.11
C CYS A 206 19.32 12.05 20.23
N ASP A 207 19.52 13.31 19.89
CA ASP A 207 18.59 14.06 19.03
C ASP A 207 18.42 13.43 17.62
N SER A 208 19.40 12.62 17.20
CA SER A 208 19.36 11.87 15.93
C SER A 208 18.58 10.55 16.04
N SER A 209 18.46 9.95 17.23
CA SER A 209 17.96 8.57 17.40
C SER A 209 16.43 8.46 17.27
N THR A 210 15.68 9.47 17.71
CA THR A 210 14.21 9.42 17.73
C THR A 210 13.62 9.33 16.33
N VAL A 211 14.21 10.02 15.36
CA VAL A 211 13.75 10.00 13.96
C VAL A 211 14.37 8.81 13.20
N THR A 212 15.68 8.58 13.32
CA THR A 212 16.35 7.50 12.56
C THR A 212 15.98 6.10 13.02
N LEU A 213 15.86 5.85 14.34
CA LEU A 213 15.45 4.55 14.85
C LEU A 213 13.97 4.32 14.62
N LYS A 214 13.12 5.34 14.82
CA LYS A 214 11.69 5.20 14.49
C LYS A 214 11.51 4.78 13.03
N ASN A 215 12.18 5.46 12.09
CA ASN A 215 12.05 5.16 10.67
C ASN A 215 12.67 3.80 10.28
N GLY A 216 13.80 3.43 10.88
CA GLY A 216 14.42 2.13 10.66
C GLY A 216 13.58 0.98 11.20
N ILE A 217 13.00 1.14 12.39
CA ILE A 217 12.16 0.14 13.05
C ILE A 217 10.80 0.06 12.36
N GLU A 218 10.17 1.20 12.06
CA GLU A 218 8.90 1.28 11.32
C GLU A 218 9.03 0.70 9.92
N GLY A 219 10.09 1.02 9.16
CA GLY A 219 10.33 0.43 7.84
C GLY A 219 10.61 -1.08 7.89
N MET A 220 11.20 -1.58 8.98
CA MET A 220 11.39 -3.01 9.19
C MET A 220 10.12 -3.73 9.68
N LEU A 221 9.24 -3.02 10.39
CA LEU A 221 7.95 -3.51 10.89
C LEU A 221 6.84 -3.41 9.84
N MET A 222 6.92 -2.47 8.90
CA MET A 222 6.08 -2.36 7.69
C MET A 222 6.40 -3.45 6.67
N HIS A 223 6.62 -4.68 7.15
CA HIS A 223 7.24 -5.76 6.42
C HIS A 223 6.45 -6.05 5.14
N TYR A 224 6.94 -5.52 4.01
CA TYR A 224 6.66 -6.06 2.69
C TYR A 224 6.92 -7.56 2.78
N THR A 225 5.90 -8.38 2.54
CA THR A 225 6.00 -9.78 2.94
C THR A 225 7.17 -10.43 2.21
N LYS A 226 7.78 -11.43 2.84
CA LYS A 226 8.91 -12.15 2.25
C LYS A 226 8.58 -12.63 0.83
N HIS A 227 7.34 -13.08 0.61
CA HIS A 227 6.88 -13.55 -0.69
C HIS A 227 6.75 -12.41 -1.72
N ALA A 228 6.31 -11.22 -1.29
CA ALA A 228 6.26 -10.07 -2.16
C ALA A 228 7.68 -9.61 -2.60
N ALA A 229 8.66 -9.64 -1.69
CA ALA A 229 10.06 -9.34 -2.00
C ALA A 229 10.67 -10.36 -2.99
N GLU A 230 10.41 -11.64 -2.74
CA GLU A 230 10.82 -12.73 -3.63
C GLU A 230 10.21 -12.59 -5.02
N LEU A 231 8.91 -12.26 -5.10
CA LEU A 231 8.21 -11.99 -6.36
C LEU A 231 8.91 -10.90 -7.17
N CYS A 232 9.18 -9.75 -6.55
CA CYS A 232 9.88 -8.64 -7.21
C CYS A 232 11.28 -9.04 -7.70
N ALA A 233 12.04 -9.77 -6.89
CA ALA A 233 13.36 -10.25 -7.30
C ALA A 233 13.29 -11.22 -8.49
N LEU A 234 12.29 -12.11 -8.54
CA LEU A 234 12.07 -13.04 -9.66
C LEU A 234 11.68 -12.31 -10.95
N LEU A 235 10.81 -11.31 -10.85
CA LEU A 235 10.40 -10.48 -12.00
C LEU A 235 11.60 -9.72 -12.58
N VAL A 236 12.40 -9.09 -11.72
CA VAL A 236 13.60 -8.37 -12.14
C VAL A 236 14.64 -9.33 -12.71
N ASN A 237 14.74 -10.55 -12.20
CA ASN A 237 15.60 -11.58 -12.79
C ASN A 237 15.15 -11.96 -14.20
N ASP A 238 13.84 -12.10 -14.43
CA ASP A 238 13.29 -12.47 -15.73
C ASP A 238 13.46 -11.36 -16.78
N LEU A 239 13.27 -10.10 -16.37
CA LEU A 239 13.29 -8.95 -17.28
C LEU A 239 14.70 -8.36 -17.50
N TYR A 240 15.52 -8.27 -16.44
CA TYR A 240 16.79 -7.55 -16.44
C TYR A 240 18.00 -8.41 -16.05
N GLY A 241 17.75 -9.68 -15.72
CA GLY A 241 18.79 -10.66 -15.41
C GLY A 241 19.23 -10.72 -13.95
N GLU A 242 20.16 -11.63 -13.70
CA GLU A 242 20.55 -12.04 -12.36
C GLU A 242 21.30 -10.95 -11.58
N LEU A 243 22.10 -10.13 -12.26
CA LEU A 243 22.92 -9.12 -11.61
C LEU A 243 22.07 -8.03 -10.91
N PRO A 244 21.12 -7.35 -11.59
CA PRO A 244 20.17 -6.45 -10.94
C PRO A 244 19.33 -7.15 -9.85
N SER A 245 18.86 -8.36 -10.11
CA SER A 245 18.01 -9.12 -9.17
C SER A 245 18.71 -9.41 -7.84
N ARG A 246 19.98 -9.84 -7.87
CA ARG A 246 20.77 -10.10 -6.65
C ARG A 246 20.98 -8.85 -5.80
N ILE A 247 21.21 -7.69 -6.44
CA ILE A 247 21.35 -6.40 -5.74
C ILE A 247 20.02 -6.01 -5.11
N LEU A 248 18.93 -6.12 -5.86
CA LEU A 248 17.59 -5.80 -5.37
C LEU A 248 17.17 -6.69 -4.19
N ALA A 249 17.44 -8.00 -4.25
CA ALA A 249 17.18 -8.93 -3.15
C ALA A 249 17.99 -8.59 -1.89
N ALA A 250 19.24 -8.15 -2.04
CA ALA A 250 20.04 -7.65 -0.91
C ALA A 250 19.41 -6.39 -0.29
N LEU A 251 18.92 -5.46 -1.12
CA LEU A 251 18.25 -4.25 -0.64
C LEU A 251 16.92 -4.55 0.06
N PHE A 252 16.10 -5.49 -0.42
CA PHE A 252 14.88 -5.90 0.29
C PHE A 252 15.16 -6.55 1.64
N THR A 253 16.26 -7.29 1.77
CA THR A 253 16.56 -8.04 3.01
C THR A 253 17.34 -7.22 4.04
N LYS A 254 18.18 -6.28 3.59
CA LYS A 254 19.07 -5.46 4.43
C LYS A 254 18.63 -4.00 4.54
N GLY A 255 17.66 -3.57 3.74
CA GLY A 255 17.22 -2.18 3.69
C GLY A 255 18.24 -1.26 3.01
N ARG A 256 18.20 0.01 3.39
CA ARG A 256 19.03 1.07 2.81
C ARG A 256 20.52 0.75 2.92
N SER A 257 21.22 0.76 1.78
CA SER A 257 22.63 0.35 1.69
C SER A 257 23.43 1.24 0.75
N ASN A 258 24.74 1.36 0.99
CA ASN A 258 25.70 1.99 0.07
C ASN A 258 26.44 0.94 -0.78
N ILE A 259 27.22 1.39 -1.77
CA ILE A 259 27.96 0.49 -2.69
C ILE A 259 28.91 -0.47 -1.93
N THR A 260 29.55 0.01 -0.87
CA THR A 260 30.50 -0.80 -0.08
C THR A 260 29.78 -1.91 0.68
N GLN A 261 28.66 -1.57 1.32
CA GLN A 261 27.79 -2.54 2.01
C GLN A 261 27.21 -3.56 1.03
N LEU A 262 26.73 -3.11 -0.14
CA LEU A 262 26.25 -4.00 -1.18
C LEU A 262 27.34 -4.98 -1.65
N GLY A 263 28.58 -4.51 -1.80
CA GLY A 263 29.72 -5.38 -2.12
C GLY A 263 29.95 -6.50 -1.11
N LEU A 264 29.78 -6.20 0.18
CA LEU A 264 29.88 -7.20 1.24
C LEU A 264 28.71 -8.19 1.22
N TYR A 265 27.48 -7.70 1.01
CA TYR A 265 26.28 -8.55 1.04
C TYR A 265 26.15 -9.45 -0.19
N THR A 266 26.46 -8.94 -1.38
CA THR A 266 26.26 -9.67 -2.63
C THR A 266 27.52 -10.38 -3.13
N GLN A 267 28.69 -10.12 -2.53
CA GLN A 267 30.00 -10.58 -3.00
C GLN A 267 30.30 -10.18 -4.46
N LEU A 268 29.75 -9.06 -4.91
CA LEU A 268 29.93 -8.54 -6.26
C LEU A 268 31.01 -7.45 -6.28
N GLY A 269 31.74 -7.35 -7.39
CA GLY A 269 32.71 -6.28 -7.58
C GLY A 269 32.03 -4.92 -7.73
N PRO A 270 32.70 -3.80 -7.36
CA PRO A 270 32.10 -2.46 -7.41
C PRO A 270 31.65 -2.04 -8.82
N ARG A 271 32.32 -2.53 -9.87
CA ARG A 271 31.90 -2.29 -11.27
C ARG A 271 30.59 -3.01 -11.61
N GLN A 272 30.42 -4.25 -11.16
CA GLN A 272 29.20 -5.00 -11.36
C GLN A 272 28.04 -4.35 -10.61
N ILE A 273 28.27 -3.89 -9.38
CA ILE A 273 27.27 -3.17 -8.58
C ILE A 273 26.84 -1.89 -9.29
N ARG A 274 27.78 -1.07 -9.77
CA ARG A 274 27.43 0.15 -10.52
C ARG A 274 26.61 -0.13 -11.77
N ASN A 275 26.96 -1.16 -12.53
CA ASN A 275 26.19 -1.56 -13.72
C ASN A 275 24.77 -2.02 -13.35
N GLY A 276 24.64 -2.87 -12.32
CA GLY A 276 23.34 -3.35 -11.86
C GLY A 276 22.47 -2.23 -11.28
N LEU A 277 23.05 -1.34 -10.45
CA LEU A 277 22.38 -0.15 -9.94
C LEU A 277 21.95 0.78 -11.08
N GLY A 278 22.77 0.94 -12.12
CA GLY A 278 22.41 1.74 -13.31
C GLY A 278 21.14 1.24 -13.98
N VAL A 279 21.00 -0.07 -14.17
CA VAL A 279 19.77 -0.67 -14.73
C VAL A 279 18.58 -0.46 -13.81
N LEU A 280 18.74 -0.71 -12.51
CA LEU A 280 17.64 -0.57 -11.55
C LEU A 280 17.17 0.89 -11.40
N ILE A 281 18.09 1.86 -11.46
CA ILE A 281 17.75 3.30 -11.42
C ILE A 281 17.03 3.70 -12.72
N GLN A 282 17.53 3.28 -13.88
CA GLN A 282 16.92 3.56 -15.18
C GLN A 282 15.46 3.09 -15.23
N GLN A 283 15.17 1.94 -14.62
CA GLN A 283 13.83 1.36 -14.56
C GLN A 283 13.02 1.83 -13.34
N ASN A 284 13.49 2.84 -12.60
CA ASN A 284 12.84 3.41 -11.42
C ASN A 284 12.52 2.40 -10.30
N LEU A 285 13.35 1.35 -10.18
CA LEU A 285 13.15 0.26 -9.22
C LEU A 285 13.79 0.55 -7.85
N LEU A 286 14.55 1.63 -7.73
CA LEU A 286 15.24 2.04 -6.51
C LEU A 286 15.00 3.51 -6.19
N TYR A 287 14.95 3.81 -4.91
CA TYR A 287 15.20 5.14 -4.40
C TYR A 287 16.69 5.35 -4.20
N HIS A 288 17.17 6.57 -4.46
CA HIS A 288 18.54 6.95 -4.13
C HIS A 288 18.61 8.38 -3.59
N HIS A 289 19.57 8.59 -2.70
CA HIS A 289 19.86 9.90 -2.15
C HIS A 289 21.37 10.05 -1.97
N THR A 290 21.90 11.20 -2.38
CA THR A 290 23.29 11.58 -2.14
C THR A 290 23.31 12.70 -1.13
N ASP A 291 23.82 12.41 0.06
CA ASP A 291 23.98 13.43 1.11
C ASP A 291 25.04 14.46 0.67
N VAL A 292 24.68 15.74 0.76
CA VAL A 292 25.51 16.88 0.36
C VAL A 292 26.78 16.95 1.20
N ASN A 293 26.69 16.61 2.49
CA ASN A 293 27.80 16.73 3.43
C ASN A 293 28.79 15.57 3.29
N SER A 294 28.30 14.33 3.35
CA SER A 294 29.16 13.15 3.29
C SER A 294 29.54 12.71 1.87
N LYS A 295 28.83 13.22 0.84
CA LYS A 295 28.94 12.78 -0.57
C LYS A 295 28.75 11.26 -0.75
N ARG A 296 28.10 10.60 0.20
CA ARG A 296 27.78 9.17 0.13
C ARG A 296 26.39 9.00 -0.45
N THR A 297 26.26 8.11 -1.43
CA THR A 297 24.97 7.74 -2.01
C THR A 297 24.44 6.48 -1.32
N THR A 298 23.21 6.56 -0.83
CA THR A 298 22.45 5.44 -0.29
C THR A 298 21.38 5.02 -1.28
N TYR A 299 21.15 3.71 -1.37
CA TYR A 299 20.17 3.09 -2.25
C TYR A 299 19.18 2.29 -1.41
N GLU A 300 17.92 2.31 -1.82
CA GLU A 300 16.82 1.60 -1.18
C GLU A 300 15.89 1.04 -2.26
N ALA A 301 15.30 -0.13 -2.03
CA ALA A 301 14.37 -0.71 -2.99
C ALA A 301 13.07 0.10 -3.04
N ASN A 302 12.48 0.27 -4.23
CA ASN A 302 11.12 0.79 -4.40
C ASN A 302 10.16 -0.39 -4.65
N PRO A 303 9.44 -0.90 -3.61
CA PRO A 303 8.62 -2.09 -3.74
C PRO A 303 7.44 -1.88 -4.69
N GLY A 304 6.83 -0.69 -4.68
CA GLY A 304 5.69 -0.35 -5.53
C GLY A 304 6.06 -0.40 -7.02
N ALA A 305 7.15 0.26 -7.41
CA ALA A 305 7.64 0.21 -8.79
C ALA A 305 8.04 -1.21 -9.21
N CYS A 306 8.70 -1.96 -8.33
CA CYS A 306 9.06 -3.35 -8.61
C CYS A 306 7.84 -4.24 -8.85
N TYR A 307 6.78 -4.06 -8.06
CA TYR A 307 5.55 -4.83 -8.24
C TYR A 307 4.81 -4.43 -9.53
N ASN A 308 4.82 -3.14 -9.90
CA ASN A 308 4.16 -2.65 -11.11
C ASN A 308 4.67 -3.29 -12.42
N LEU A 309 5.84 -3.92 -12.41
CA LEU A 309 6.33 -4.73 -13.53
C LEU A 309 5.34 -5.83 -13.95
N VAL A 310 4.62 -6.44 -12.98
CA VAL A 310 3.57 -7.43 -13.24
C VAL A 310 2.44 -6.86 -14.09
N ARG A 311 2.16 -5.56 -13.93
CA ARG A 311 0.97 -4.91 -14.51
C ARG A 311 1.18 -4.34 -15.89
N SER A 312 2.41 -4.38 -16.40
CA SER A 312 2.76 -3.83 -17.71
C SER A 312 1.77 -4.25 -18.81
N GLY A 313 1.41 -5.53 -18.88
CA GLY A 313 0.41 -6.03 -19.84
C GLY A 313 -0.99 -5.41 -19.68
N LYS A 314 -1.53 -5.38 -18.45
CA LYS A 314 -2.86 -4.81 -18.17
C LYS A 314 -2.90 -3.30 -18.38
N ILE A 315 -1.81 -2.61 -18.07
CA ILE A 315 -1.69 -1.16 -18.30
C ILE A 315 -1.76 -0.89 -19.81
N LEU A 316 -1.05 -1.67 -20.64
CA LEU A 316 -1.09 -1.52 -22.09
C LEU A 316 -2.47 -1.82 -22.68
N GLU A 317 -3.15 -2.86 -22.22
CA GLU A 317 -4.52 -3.19 -22.64
C GLU A 317 -5.53 -2.11 -22.24
N MET A 318 -5.40 -1.56 -21.03
CA MET A 318 -6.22 -0.43 -20.57
C MET A 318 -5.98 0.82 -21.42
N ILE A 319 -4.73 1.13 -21.76
CA ILE A 319 -4.42 2.30 -22.59
C ILE A 319 -4.94 2.13 -24.02
N GLU A 320 -4.78 0.94 -24.59
CA GLU A 320 -5.29 0.64 -25.94
C GLU A 320 -6.81 0.76 -26.03
N SER A 321 -7.52 0.31 -25.00
CA SER A 321 -8.99 0.36 -24.97
C SER A 321 -9.54 1.76 -24.67
N GLN A 322 -8.85 2.59 -23.89
CA GLN A 322 -9.33 3.92 -23.48
C GLN A 322 -8.84 5.06 -24.37
N TYR A 323 -7.60 5.00 -24.85
CA TYR A 323 -6.95 6.11 -25.55
C TYR A 323 -6.61 5.79 -27.01
N GLY A 324 -6.13 4.58 -27.28
CA GLY A 324 -5.84 4.15 -28.66
C GLY A 324 -4.53 3.39 -28.84
N THR A 325 -4.28 2.97 -30.07
CA THR A 325 -3.10 2.15 -30.44
C THR A 325 -1.80 2.95 -30.47
N ALA A 326 -1.87 4.25 -30.81
CA ALA A 326 -0.70 5.13 -30.84
C ALA A 326 -0.17 5.41 -29.43
N GLU A 327 -1.08 5.68 -28.49
CA GLU A 327 -0.82 5.86 -27.07
C GLU A 327 -0.24 4.59 -26.45
N ARG A 328 -0.79 3.43 -26.80
CA ARG A 328 -0.28 2.12 -26.38
C ARG A 328 1.18 1.93 -26.81
N ASP A 329 1.53 2.21 -28.06
CA ASP A 329 2.92 2.04 -28.55
C ASP A 329 3.90 2.98 -27.83
N LEU A 330 3.49 4.23 -27.60
CA LEU A 330 4.30 5.20 -26.85
C LEU A 330 4.52 4.75 -25.40
N VAL A 331 3.47 4.33 -24.71
CA VAL A 331 3.57 3.86 -23.33
C VAL A 331 4.35 2.55 -23.26
N GLN A 332 4.21 1.65 -24.22
CA GLN A 332 5.04 0.44 -24.33
C GLN A 332 6.51 0.80 -24.45
N THR A 333 6.85 1.76 -25.31
CA THR A 333 8.23 2.23 -25.49
C THR A 333 8.76 2.86 -24.19
N LEU A 334 7.96 3.65 -23.48
CA LEU A 334 8.34 4.22 -22.18
C LEU A 334 8.52 3.17 -21.09
N LEU A 335 7.65 2.15 -21.00
CA LEU A 335 7.80 1.05 -20.03
C LEU A 335 9.07 0.23 -20.27
N LEU A 336 9.50 0.07 -21.53
CA LEU A 336 10.76 -0.61 -21.86
C LEU A 336 11.99 0.23 -21.48
N LEU A 337 11.92 1.55 -21.69
CA LEU A 337 13.02 2.47 -21.38
C LEU A 337 13.08 2.87 -19.89
N GLY A 338 11.97 2.77 -19.17
CA GLY A 338 11.78 3.26 -17.80
C GLY A 338 11.43 4.75 -17.77
N TYR A 339 12.35 5.60 -18.22
CA TYR A 339 12.12 7.01 -18.49
C TYR A 339 12.97 7.47 -19.67
N ALA A 340 12.50 8.48 -20.40
CA ALA A 340 13.19 8.99 -21.58
C ALA A 340 13.06 10.51 -21.68
N ARG A 341 14.03 11.16 -22.33
CA ARG A 341 13.89 12.55 -22.73
C ARG A 341 12.98 12.64 -23.96
N ILE A 342 12.20 13.71 -24.05
CA ILE A 342 11.36 13.95 -25.23
C ILE A 342 12.21 13.95 -26.52
N ALA A 343 13.39 14.57 -26.50
CA ALA A 343 14.32 14.53 -27.64
C ALA A 343 14.73 13.11 -28.08
N GLU A 344 14.90 12.19 -27.12
CA GLU A 344 15.27 10.79 -27.40
C GLU A 344 14.09 10.02 -28.00
N LEU A 345 12.87 10.29 -27.52
CA LEU A 345 11.65 9.74 -28.09
C LEU A 345 11.45 10.22 -29.53
N THR A 346 11.57 11.53 -29.77
CA THR A 346 11.47 12.11 -31.12
C THR A 346 12.42 11.41 -32.10
N HIS A 347 13.69 11.30 -31.73
CA HIS A 347 14.69 10.60 -32.56
C HIS A 347 14.37 9.11 -32.74
N ALA A 348 13.84 8.43 -31.72
CA ALA A 348 13.46 7.02 -31.83
C ALA A 348 12.30 6.82 -32.83
N TYR A 349 11.28 7.67 -32.81
CA TYR A 349 10.13 7.59 -33.70
C TYR A 349 10.45 8.06 -35.12
N GLU A 350 11.27 9.10 -35.30
CA GLU A 350 11.80 9.50 -36.61
C GLU A 350 12.53 8.35 -37.31
N SER A 351 13.29 7.55 -36.55
CA SER A 351 14.01 6.41 -37.11
C SER A 351 13.11 5.23 -37.54
N ARG A 352 11.89 5.17 -37.00
CA ARG A 352 10.86 4.15 -37.33
C ARG A 352 9.99 4.56 -38.52
N ALA A 353 9.85 5.85 -38.79
CA ALA A 353 9.07 6.34 -39.92
C ALA A 353 9.61 5.79 -41.25
N PRO A 354 8.77 5.24 -42.13
CA PRO A 354 9.22 4.73 -43.42
C PRO A 354 9.84 5.87 -44.24
N ARG A 355 11.12 5.75 -44.58
CA ARG A 355 11.76 6.66 -45.53
C ARG A 355 11.12 6.46 -46.90
N SER A 356 10.17 7.31 -47.27
CA SER A 356 9.66 7.35 -48.64
C SER A 356 10.81 7.80 -49.56
N ASN A 357 11.51 6.85 -50.18
CA ASN A 357 12.42 7.15 -51.27
C ASN A 357 11.57 7.70 -52.44
N GLY A 358 11.79 8.97 -52.76
CA GLY A 358 10.97 9.71 -53.70
C GLY A 358 10.81 9.02 -55.04
N HIS A 359 9.55 8.80 -55.43
CA HIS A 359 8.92 9.04 -56.73
C HIS A 359 7.50 8.43 -56.65
N ALA A 360 6.59 9.10 -55.97
CA ALA A 360 5.17 8.75 -56.02
C ALA A 360 4.46 9.74 -56.96
N ASN A 361 4.32 9.32 -58.22
CA ASN A 361 3.29 9.87 -59.10
C ASN A 361 1.91 9.58 -58.46
N GLY A 362 0.98 10.51 -58.68
CA GLY A 362 -0.26 10.64 -57.96
C GLY A 362 -1.15 9.40 -57.85
N ASN A 363 -2.10 9.52 -56.91
CA ASN A 363 -3.23 8.62 -56.66
C ASN A 363 -2.94 7.37 -55.83
N GLY A 364 -2.37 7.56 -54.63
CA GLY A 364 -2.48 6.59 -53.54
C GLY A 364 -3.69 6.94 -52.66
N VAL A 365 -4.78 6.18 -52.82
CA VAL A 365 -5.84 6.09 -51.81
C VAL A 365 -5.18 5.66 -50.52
N GLY A 366 -5.22 6.51 -49.48
CA GLY A 366 -4.71 6.19 -48.16
C GLY A 366 -5.30 4.87 -47.68
N GLY A 367 -4.43 3.91 -47.35
CA GLY A 367 -4.85 2.75 -46.59
C GLY A 367 -5.43 3.21 -45.24
N PRO A 368 -6.39 2.48 -44.67
CA PRO A 368 -6.99 2.86 -43.40
C PRO A 368 -5.92 2.87 -42.29
N ASP A 369 -5.96 3.90 -41.46
CA ASP A 369 -5.22 4.13 -40.20
C ASP A 369 -4.25 3.00 -39.81
N SER A 370 -2.95 3.22 -39.99
CA SER A 370 -1.94 2.32 -39.39
C SER A 370 -2.01 2.34 -37.86
N GLY A 371 -2.62 3.39 -37.28
CA GLY A 371 -2.79 3.57 -35.84
C GLY A 371 -1.46 3.76 -35.10
N LEU A 372 -0.38 4.07 -35.82
CA LEU A 372 0.98 4.19 -35.33
C LEU A 372 1.48 5.63 -35.54
N ILE A 373 2.41 6.06 -34.67
CA ILE A 373 2.98 7.41 -34.72
C ILE A 373 3.91 7.53 -35.94
N GLU A 374 3.50 8.31 -36.94
CA GLU A 374 4.20 8.46 -38.23
C GLU A 374 4.97 9.79 -38.35
N SER A 375 4.61 10.80 -37.54
CA SER A 375 5.21 12.14 -37.58
C SER A 375 5.63 12.68 -36.22
N GLU A 376 6.57 13.64 -36.22
CA GLU A 376 6.98 14.36 -35.00
C GLU A 376 5.81 15.14 -34.36
N SER A 377 4.97 15.78 -35.17
CA SER A 377 3.78 16.50 -34.70
C SER A 377 2.79 15.58 -33.99
N GLU A 378 2.56 14.40 -34.56
CA GLU A 378 1.67 13.39 -33.97
C GLU A 378 2.23 12.87 -32.63
N LEU A 379 3.54 12.61 -32.55
CA LEU A 379 4.19 12.25 -31.28
C LEU A 379 3.96 13.30 -30.20
N HIS A 380 4.11 14.59 -30.55
CA HIS A 380 3.92 15.70 -29.62
C HIS A 380 2.45 15.84 -29.19
N ASN A 381 1.49 15.56 -30.07
CA ASN A 381 0.06 15.55 -29.76
C ASN A 381 -0.28 14.41 -28.79
N VAL A 382 0.15 13.19 -29.10
CA VAL A 382 -0.05 12.00 -28.24
C VAL A 382 0.59 12.20 -26.86
N LEU A 383 1.84 12.72 -26.80
CA LEU A 383 2.50 13.07 -25.54
C LEU A 383 1.70 14.11 -24.75
N SER A 384 1.24 15.18 -25.40
CA SER A 384 0.49 16.25 -24.75
C SER A 384 -0.85 15.75 -24.21
N HIS A 385 -1.52 14.88 -24.96
CA HIS A 385 -2.76 14.23 -24.55
C HIS A 385 -2.55 13.36 -23.31
N LEU A 386 -1.58 12.44 -23.33
CA LEU A 386 -1.31 11.55 -22.20
C LEU A 386 -0.81 12.28 -20.94
N ILE A 387 -0.14 13.42 -21.09
CA ILE A 387 0.28 14.27 -19.96
C ILE A 387 -0.93 14.99 -19.36
N ARG A 388 -1.89 15.46 -20.18
CA ARG A 388 -3.15 16.05 -19.69
C ARG A 388 -3.98 15.05 -18.91
N CYS A 389 -4.03 13.80 -19.37
CA CYS A 389 -4.69 12.67 -18.69
C CYS A 389 -3.90 12.13 -17.48
N GLU A 390 -2.71 12.67 -17.20
CA GLU A 390 -1.79 12.22 -16.12
C GLU A 390 -1.27 10.78 -16.24
N ILE A 391 -1.47 10.11 -17.39
CA ILE A 391 -0.90 8.78 -17.66
C ILE A 391 0.63 8.86 -17.80
N ILE A 392 1.12 9.98 -18.32
CA ILE A 392 2.55 10.32 -18.38
C ILE A 392 2.83 11.49 -17.45
N GLU A 393 3.88 11.37 -16.64
CA GLU A 393 4.33 12.42 -15.73
C GLU A 393 5.77 12.87 -16.02
N THR A 394 6.10 14.07 -15.52
CA THR A 394 7.46 14.61 -15.65
C THR A 394 8.37 14.16 -14.51
N VAL A 395 9.61 13.80 -14.86
CA VAL A 395 10.59 13.29 -13.91
C VAL A 395 11.63 14.35 -13.61
N ARG A 396 11.92 14.52 -12.30
CA ARG A 396 13.01 15.36 -11.80
C ARG A 396 13.99 14.51 -10.99
N PRO A 397 15.21 14.99 -10.73
CA PRO A 397 16.14 14.28 -9.84
C PRO A 397 15.54 13.97 -8.46
N GLN A 398 14.68 14.84 -7.94
CA GLN A 398 14.00 14.62 -6.67
C GLN A 398 12.92 13.52 -6.73
N SER A 399 12.41 13.17 -7.91
CA SER A 399 11.39 12.12 -8.11
C SER A 399 11.90 10.70 -7.85
N PHE A 400 13.21 10.51 -7.70
CA PHE A 400 13.84 9.22 -7.35
C PHE A 400 14.16 9.09 -5.86
N ARG A 401 13.69 10.03 -5.04
CA ARG A 401 13.85 9.98 -3.58
C ARG A 401 12.70 9.26 -2.92
N ASN A 402 12.98 8.63 -1.78
CA ASN A 402 11.93 8.08 -0.94
C ASN A 402 11.05 9.24 -0.41
N PRO A 403 9.73 9.25 -0.65
CA PRO A 403 8.84 10.30 -0.19
C PRO A 403 8.86 10.49 1.33
N GLY A 404 9.07 9.42 2.12
CA GLY A 404 9.16 9.52 3.58
C GLY A 404 10.40 10.29 4.05
N ASP A 405 11.56 10.06 3.41
CA ASP A 405 12.77 10.84 3.73
C ASP A 405 12.56 12.33 3.44
N VAL A 406 11.91 12.66 2.32
CA VAL A 406 11.65 14.04 1.93
C VAL A 406 10.71 14.72 2.93
N TYR A 407 9.66 14.02 3.38
CA TYR A 407 8.76 14.53 4.42
C TYR A 407 9.52 14.87 5.70
N HIS A 408 10.37 13.96 6.18
CA HIS A 408 11.14 14.18 7.41
C HIS A 408 12.21 15.25 7.28
N GLU A 409 12.81 15.42 6.11
CA GLU A 409 13.71 16.55 5.85
C GLU A 409 12.97 17.89 5.94
N ILE A 410 11.79 17.98 5.32
CA ILE A 410 10.93 19.16 5.41
C ILE A 410 10.54 19.42 6.88
N GLU A 411 10.14 18.39 7.61
CA GLU A 411 9.82 18.47 9.04
C GLU A 411 11.01 18.99 9.85
N ALA A 412 12.22 18.50 9.61
CA ALA A 412 13.43 18.95 10.28
C ALA A 412 13.80 20.40 9.92
N GLU A 413 13.61 20.82 8.67
CA GLU A 413 13.86 22.20 8.22
C GLU A 413 12.88 23.20 8.83
N VAL A 414 11.58 22.89 8.83
CA VAL A 414 10.55 23.73 9.46
C VAL A 414 10.77 23.80 10.98
N THR A 415 11.15 22.69 11.61
CA THR A 415 11.44 22.67 13.05
C THR A 415 12.68 23.50 13.41
N LYS A 416 13.72 23.48 12.58
CA LYS A 416 14.95 24.30 12.79
C LYS A 416 14.71 25.80 12.63
N THR A 417 13.82 26.18 11.73
CA THR A 417 13.55 27.59 11.42
C THR A 417 12.50 28.22 12.33
N ALA A 418 11.80 27.41 13.14
CA ALA A 418 10.78 27.89 14.03
C ALA A 418 11.35 28.63 15.27
N PRO A 419 10.74 29.75 15.68
CA PRO A 419 11.11 30.44 16.92
C PRO A 419 10.83 29.53 18.13
N GLY A 420 11.81 29.42 19.03
CA GLY A 420 11.76 28.55 20.19
C GLY A 420 10.77 29.00 21.26
N GLU A 421 9.47 28.75 21.08
CA GLU A 421 8.45 28.94 22.12
C GLU A 421 7.39 27.82 22.14
N LYS A 422 7.00 27.44 23.37
CA LYS A 422 6.11 26.31 23.70
C LYS A 422 4.62 26.66 23.55
N ALA A 423 4.18 27.16 22.39
CA ALA A 423 2.76 27.40 22.12
C ALA A 423 2.15 26.31 21.24
N THR A 424 1.00 25.75 21.66
CA THR A 424 0.22 24.76 20.90
C THR A 424 -0.22 25.27 19.52
N LYS A 425 -0.49 26.58 19.40
CA LYS A 425 -0.85 27.25 18.13
C LYS A 425 0.30 27.20 17.11
N THR A 426 1.54 27.42 17.55
CA THR A 426 2.72 27.37 16.68
C THR A 426 2.95 25.96 16.11
N LYS A 427 2.63 24.90 16.86
CA LYS A 427 2.73 23.51 16.36
C LYS A 427 1.75 23.22 15.23
N VAL A 428 0.52 23.75 15.30
CA VAL A 428 -0.47 23.58 14.23
C VAL A 428 -0.02 24.33 12.96
N ASP A 429 0.50 25.55 13.12
CA ASP A 429 1.03 26.32 11.99
C ASP A 429 2.28 25.67 11.38
N GLN A 430 3.17 25.10 12.20
CA GLN A 430 4.31 24.29 11.74
C GLN A 430 3.84 23.07 10.94
N GLN A 431 2.89 22.31 11.47
CA GLN A 431 2.35 21.13 10.79
C GLN A 431 1.71 21.53 9.45
N ARG A 432 0.98 22.66 9.40
CA ARG A 432 0.42 23.18 8.14
C ARG A 432 1.53 23.52 7.13
N GLN A 433 2.61 24.17 7.57
CA GLN A 433 3.74 24.51 6.71
C GLN A 433 4.45 23.26 6.18
N ILE A 434 4.64 22.23 7.03
CA ILE A 434 5.20 20.93 6.61
C ILE A 434 4.32 20.30 5.53
N MET A 435 3.01 20.22 5.77
CA MET A 435 2.06 19.66 4.82
C MET A 435 2.02 20.43 3.50
N GLU A 436 2.07 21.77 3.54
CA GLU A 436 2.06 22.60 2.34
C GLU A 436 3.34 22.45 1.51
N GLN A 437 4.50 22.43 2.16
CA GLN A 437 5.79 22.20 1.49
C GLN A 437 5.85 20.78 0.90
N TYR A 438 5.40 19.77 1.64
CA TYR A 438 5.35 18.40 1.15
C TYR A 438 4.37 18.22 0.00
N ARG A 439 3.18 18.84 0.06
CA ARG A 439 2.22 18.87 -1.05
C ARG A 439 2.84 19.51 -2.29
N SER A 440 3.58 20.61 -2.12
CA SER A 440 4.29 21.26 -3.22
C SER A 440 5.34 20.36 -3.87
N PHE A 441 6.00 19.50 -3.09
CA PHE A 441 6.96 18.48 -3.56
C PHE A 441 6.24 17.33 -4.29
N ARG A 442 5.17 16.82 -3.69
CA ARG A 442 4.35 15.73 -4.25
C ARG A 442 3.76 16.11 -5.61
N ASP A 443 3.25 17.34 -5.75
CA ASP A 443 2.57 17.81 -6.95
C ASP A 443 3.53 18.34 -8.04
N GLN A 444 4.85 18.29 -7.83
CA GLN A 444 5.82 18.74 -8.85
C GLN A 444 5.70 18.03 -10.21
N PRO A 445 5.40 16.71 -10.29
CA PRO A 445 5.29 16.00 -11.57
C PRO A 445 4.14 16.50 -12.46
N THR A 446 3.07 17.06 -11.87
CA THR A 446 1.89 17.59 -12.60
C THR A 446 2.07 19.02 -13.09
N ALA A 447 3.24 19.63 -12.86
CA ALA A 447 3.52 21.00 -13.27
C ALA A 447 3.36 21.22 -14.79
N LEU A 448 3.75 20.25 -15.62
CA LEU A 448 3.63 20.36 -17.07
C LEU A 448 2.17 20.23 -17.53
N LYS A 449 1.36 19.37 -16.89
CA LYS A 449 -0.09 19.33 -17.10
C LYS A 449 -0.70 20.70 -16.86
N ARG A 450 -0.42 21.33 -15.71
CA ARG A 450 -0.91 22.68 -15.38
C ARG A 450 -0.51 23.73 -16.42
N GLN A 451 0.65 23.59 -17.06
CA GLN A 451 1.06 24.46 -18.16
C GLN A 451 0.27 24.20 -19.43
N LEU A 452 0.08 22.92 -19.81
CA LEU A 452 -0.68 22.53 -21.00
C LEU A 452 -2.18 22.88 -20.90
N ASP A 453 -2.75 22.84 -19.70
CA ASP A 453 -4.15 23.20 -19.45
C ASP A 453 -4.38 24.71 -19.57
N GLN A 454 -3.38 25.54 -19.23
CA GLN A 454 -3.47 27.00 -19.41
C GLN A 454 -3.57 27.41 -20.89
N PHE A 455 -2.98 26.62 -21.79
CA PHE A 455 -3.12 26.82 -23.24
C PHE A 455 -4.45 26.31 -23.80
N GLY A 456 -5.20 25.48 -23.03
CA GLY A 456 -6.46 24.85 -23.43
C GLY A 456 -7.75 25.53 -22.95
N GLY A 457 -7.71 26.80 -22.51
CA GLY A 457 -8.86 27.49 -21.92
C GLY A 457 -10.14 27.56 -22.81
N PRO A 458 -11.32 27.83 -22.22
CA PRO A 458 -12.62 27.67 -22.88
C PRO A 458 -12.82 28.60 -24.08
N VAL A 459 -13.13 27.99 -25.24
CA VAL A 459 -13.44 28.65 -26.51
C VAL A 459 -14.76 29.43 -26.41
N THR A 460 -14.74 30.67 -25.92
CA THR A 460 -15.90 31.58 -26.00
C THR A 460 -15.62 32.92 -26.67
N LYS A 461 -14.40 33.22 -27.10
CA LYS A 461 -14.13 34.37 -27.98
C LYS A 461 -14.13 33.93 -29.44
N ARG A 462 -15.35 33.83 -29.97
CA ARG A 462 -15.74 33.75 -31.39
C ARG A 462 -14.72 34.47 -32.29
N ARG A 463 -13.75 33.73 -32.84
CA ARG A 463 -12.91 34.21 -33.94
C ARG A 463 -13.79 34.22 -35.18
N LYS A 464 -13.84 35.36 -35.87
CA LYS A 464 -14.72 35.61 -37.02
C LYS A 464 -14.27 34.72 -38.19
N LEU A 465 -14.90 33.56 -38.36
CA LEU A 465 -14.68 32.69 -39.52
C LEU A 465 -15.24 33.38 -40.77
N GLY A 466 -14.39 33.47 -41.81
CA GLY A 466 -14.83 33.71 -43.17
C GLY A 466 -15.50 32.45 -43.73
N ASN A 467 -16.52 32.64 -44.54
CA ASN A 467 -17.37 31.61 -45.13
C ASN A 467 -16.60 30.42 -45.74
N GLY A 468 -17.05 29.20 -45.44
CA GLY A 468 -17.01 28.09 -46.38
C GLY A 468 -16.80 26.70 -45.78
N LEU A 469 -17.83 25.87 -45.90
CA LEU A 469 -17.87 24.39 -45.86
C LEU A 469 -17.86 23.71 -44.49
N LYS A 470 -18.88 22.86 -44.30
CA LYS A 470 -19.04 21.92 -43.19
C LYS A 470 -18.23 20.68 -43.51
N GLU A 471 -17.21 20.42 -42.72
CA GLU A 471 -16.52 19.14 -42.62
C GLU A 471 -16.50 18.77 -41.13
N GLU A 472 -16.85 17.52 -40.83
CA GLU A 472 -17.15 17.01 -39.49
C GLU A 472 -15.86 16.82 -38.64
N ASP A 473 -15.84 17.44 -37.45
CA ASP A 473 -15.18 17.08 -36.18
C ASP A 473 -13.77 16.42 -36.12
N ARG A 474 -12.86 16.65 -37.08
CA ARG A 474 -11.41 16.31 -36.91
C ARG A 474 -10.43 17.44 -37.23
N ALA A 475 -10.80 18.70 -37.03
CA ALA A 475 -9.94 19.86 -37.35
C ALA A 475 -9.81 20.85 -36.19
N MET A 476 -9.30 20.40 -35.03
CA MET A 476 -8.98 21.27 -33.87
C MET A 476 -7.73 20.80 -33.08
N GLU A 477 -6.71 20.23 -33.73
CA GLU A 477 -5.49 19.73 -33.05
C GLU A 477 -4.14 20.34 -33.49
N ASP A 478 -4.13 21.27 -34.45
CA ASP A 478 -2.87 21.71 -35.11
C ASP A 478 -2.06 22.81 -34.40
N ASP A 479 -2.47 23.30 -33.22
CA ASP A 479 -1.80 24.44 -32.54
C ASP A 479 -1.33 24.13 -31.09
N ILE A 480 -0.92 22.89 -30.78
CA ILE A 480 -0.23 22.60 -29.51
C ILE A 480 1.26 22.97 -29.65
N PRO A 481 1.80 23.88 -28.82
CA PRO A 481 3.22 24.22 -28.89
C PRO A 481 4.11 22.98 -28.66
N PRO A 482 5.22 22.82 -29.40
CA PRO A 482 6.11 21.69 -29.23
C PRO A 482 6.66 21.67 -27.80
N LEU A 483 6.61 20.49 -27.18
CA LEU A 483 7.10 20.27 -25.82
C LEU A 483 8.62 20.50 -25.76
N ASN A 484 9.11 20.97 -24.62
CA ASN A 484 10.55 21.20 -24.44
C ASN A 484 11.33 19.87 -24.56
N PRO A 485 12.29 19.73 -25.51
CA PRO A 485 12.98 18.48 -25.77
C PRO A 485 13.78 17.91 -24.59
N ASN A 486 14.16 18.77 -23.62
CA ASN A 486 14.96 18.38 -22.45
C ASN A 486 14.13 17.81 -21.30
N VAL A 487 12.79 17.83 -21.39
CA VAL A 487 11.93 17.25 -20.36
C VAL A 487 12.09 15.73 -20.37
N VAL A 488 12.22 15.16 -19.18
CA VAL A 488 12.23 13.71 -18.96
C VAL A 488 10.83 13.29 -18.55
N VAL A 489 10.31 12.24 -19.20
CA VAL A 489 8.96 11.72 -18.95
C VAL A 489 9.01 10.24 -18.58
N ARG A 490 8.03 9.79 -17.79
CA ARG A 490 7.79 8.38 -17.45
C ARG A 490 6.30 8.09 -17.30
N VAL A 491 5.95 6.82 -17.25
CA VAL A 491 4.57 6.38 -16.98
C VAL A 491 4.23 6.62 -15.51
N ASN A 492 3.09 7.24 -15.26
CA ASN A 492 2.53 7.43 -13.93
C ASN A 492 1.72 6.19 -13.52
N HIS A 493 2.36 5.29 -12.78
CA HIS A 493 1.68 4.09 -12.30
C HIS A 493 0.53 4.37 -11.31
N GLU A 494 0.56 5.48 -10.55
CA GLU A 494 -0.50 5.80 -9.59
C GLU A 494 -1.81 6.13 -10.32
N LYS A 495 -1.74 6.94 -11.39
CA LYS A 495 -2.91 7.22 -12.22
C LYS A 495 -3.40 5.97 -12.95
N CYS A 496 -2.50 5.13 -13.46
CA CYS A 496 -2.90 3.86 -14.07
C CYS A 496 -3.66 2.96 -13.07
N LEU A 497 -3.31 2.98 -11.77
CA LEU A 497 -4.05 2.24 -10.75
C LEU A 497 -5.46 2.79 -10.53
N VAL A 498 -5.65 4.12 -10.63
CA VAL A 498 -6.98 4.74 -10.56
C VAL A 498 -7.86 4.23 -11.69
N GLU A 499 -7.34 4.20 -12.93
CA GLU A 499 -8.09 3.70 -14.08
C GLU A 499 -8.40 2.20 -13.97
N LEU A 500 -7.43 1.39 -13.52
CA LEU A 500 -7.63 -0.04 -13.28
C LEU A 500 -8.67 -0.30 -12.16
N ARG A 501 -8.70 0.54 -11.11
CA ARG A 501 -9.73 0.50 -10.06
C ARG A 501 -11.10 0.79 -10.66
N SER A 502 -11.22 1.86 -11.44
CA SER A 502 -12.47 2.24 -12.10
C SER A 502 -12.99 1.13 -13.00
N HIS A 503 -12.11 0.50 -13.78
CA HIS A 503 -12.47 -0.65 -14.60
C HIS A 503 -12.97 -1.84 -13.76
N ARG A 504 -12.30 -2.15 -12.63
CA ARG A 504 -12.73 -3.23 -11.74
C ARG A 504 -14.08 -2.93 -11.09
N LEU A 505 -14.32 -1.70 -10.66
CA LEU A 505 -15.60 -1.27 -10.10
C LEU A 505 -16.74 -1.33 -11.13
N ALA A 506 -16.47 -0.94 -12.37
CA ALA A 506 -17.42 -1.10 -13.48
C ALA A 506 -17.75 -2.57 -13.75
N SER A 507 -16.74 -3.45 -13.75
CA SER A 507 -16.95 -4.90 -13.85
C SER A 507 -17.79 -5.44 -12.68
N PHE A 508 -17.54 -4.94 -11.47
CA PHE A 508 -18.31 -5.35 -10.30
C PHE A 508 -19.78 -4.92 -10.38
N ALA A 509 -20.07 -3.72 -10.89
CA ALA A 509 -21.43 -3.29 -11.19
C ALA A 509 -22.07 -4.12 -12.32
N LYS A 510 -21.29 -4.46 -13.36
CA LYS A 510 -21.75 -5.33 -14.46
C LYS A 510 -22.16 -6.72 -13.97
N ASP A 511 -21.36 -7.33 -13.10
CA ASP A 511 -21.62 -8.67 -12.56
C ASP A 511 -22.83 -8.70 -11.61
N THR A 512 -23.13 -7.57 -10.95
CA THR A 512 -24.21 -7.47 -9.95
C THR A 512 -25.54 -6.97 -10.52
N LEU A 513 -25.51 -6.00 -11.43
CA LEU A 513 -26.70 -5.28 -11.93
C LEU A 513 -26.88 -5.35 -13.46
N GLY A 514 -25.97 -6.03 -14.17
CA GLY A 514 -26.04 -6.24 -15.61
C GLY A 514 -25.17 -5.29 -16.43
N GLU A 515 -24.97 -5.66 -17.70
CA GLU A 515 -24.00 -5.03 -18.61
C GLU A 515 -24.27 -3.54 -18.85
N VAL A 516 -25.51 -3.15 -19.15
CA VAL A 516 -25.87 -1.75 -19.41
C VAL A 516 -25.64 -0.87 -18.19
N THR A 517 -26.02 -1.35 -17.00
CA THR A 517 -25.79 -0.61 -15.74
C THR A 517 -24.31 -0.44 -15.45
N GLY A 518 -23.48 -1.46 -15.73
CA GLY A 518 -22.03 -1.37 -15.62
C GLY A 518 -21.42 -0.36 -16.58
N GLU A 519 -21.96 -0.25 -17.80
CA GLU A 519 -21.54 0.74 -18.80
C GLU A 519 -21.83 2.19 -18.35
N VAL A 520 -23.06 2.43 -17.86
CA VAL A 520 -23.44 3.73 -17.28
C VAL A 520 -22.54 4.09 -16.09
N TYR A 521 -22.23 3.11 -15.24
CA TYR A 521 -21.33 3.32 -14.11
C TYR A 521 -19.89 3.59 -14.56
N ARG A 522 -19.40 2.96 -15.63
CA ARG A 522 -18.08 3.22 -16.20
C ARG A 522 -17.96 4.67 -16.70
N THR A 523 -18.96 5.17 -17.43
CA THR A 523 -18.98 6.57 -17.89
C THR A 523 -18.96 7.54 -16.71
N LEU A 524 -19.77 7.28 -15.68
CA LEU A 524 -19.77 8.09 -14.45
C LEU A 524 -18.42 8.07 -13.74
N LEU A 525 -17.78 6.89 -13.64
CA LEU A 525 -16.46 6.76 -13.03
C LEU A 525 -15.39 7.52 -13.82
N GLY A 526 -15.38 7.43 -15.15
CA GLY A 526 -14.41 8.16 -15.98
C GLY A 526 -14.48 9.68 -15.80
N LEU A 527 -15.69 10.22 -15.65
CA LEU A 527 -15.89 11.64 -15.35
C LEU A 527 -15.39 11.99 -13.93
N LEU A 528 -15.69 11.15 -12.94
CA LEU A 528 -15.26 11.37 -11.55
C LEU A 528 -13.75 11.20 -11.35
N THR A 529 -13.10 10.30 -12.08
CA THR A 529 -11.68 9.99 -11.90
C THR A 529 -10.75 10.82 -12.77
N SER A 530 -11.27 11.69 -13.64
CA SER A 530 -10.49 12.60 -14.49
C SER A 530 -9.41 13.36 -13.70
N ASP A 531 -9.80 13.98 -12.59
CA ASP A 531 -8.92 14.77 -11.71
C ASP A 531 -8.36 13.98 -10.51
N VAL A 532 -8.65 12.68 -10.41
CA VAL A 532 -8.14 11.83 -9.33
C VAL A 532 -6.81 11.20 -9.75
N SER A 533 -5.72 11.58 -9.08
CA SER A 533 -4.38 11.05 -9.41
C SER A 533 -4.02 9.75 -8.66
N ARG A 534 -4.71 9.41 -7.55
CA ARG A 534 -4.35 8.29 -6.67
C ARG A 534 -5.57 7.55 -6.10
N CYS A 535 -5.41 6.26 -5.83
CA CYS A 535 -6.45 5.43 -5.20
C CYS A 535 -6.57 5.63 -3.69
N ARG A 536 -5.42 5.76 -3.00
CA ARG A 536 -5.35 5.90 -1.54
C ARG A 536 -4.83 7.28 -1.16
N ALA A 537 -5.27 7.74 0.02
CA ALA A 537 -4.73 8.94 0.64
C ALA A 537 -3.22 8.79 0.88
N ASP A 538 -2.50 9.90 0.78
CA ASP A 538 -1.06 9.90 1.06
C ASP A 538 -0.83 9.71 2.57
N PRO A 539 0.00 8.74 3.00
CA PRO A 539 0.22 8.47 4.41
C PRO A 539 0.67 9.68 5.24
N PHE A 540 1.35 10.65 4.61
CA PHE A 540 1.92 11.82 5.29
C PHE A 540 1.00 13.04 5.29
N LEU A 541 0.04 13.11 4.36
CA LEU A 541 -0.92 14.22 4.27
C LEU A 541 -2.28 13.86 4.88
N GLY A 542 -2.49 12.58 5.22
CA GLY A 542 -3.75 12.08 5.74
C GLY A 542 -4.90 12.19 4.73
N GLU A 543 -6.13 11.99 5.21
CA GLU A 543 -7.32 12.35 4.43
C GLU A 543 -7.34 13.88 4.29
N GLU A 544 -6.96 14.35 3.10
CA GLU A 544 -7.13 15.76 2.76
C GLU A 544 -8.60 16.13 3.01
N SER A 545 -8.86 17.19 3.77
CA SER A 545 -10.22 17.65 4.06
C SER A 545 -11.02 17.65 2.76
N ILE A 546 -12.12 16.88 2.75
CA ILE A 546 -13.09 16.66 1.67
C ILE A 546 -13.37 17.99 0.96
N SER A 547 -12.49 18.37 0.04
CA SER A 547 -12.58 19.63 -0.69
C SER A 547 -13.26 19.23 -1.97
N GLN A 548 -14.60 19.25 -1.90
CA GLN A 548 -15.51 18.90 -2.98
C GLN A 548 -15.22 17.50 -3.53
N GLN A 549 -15.81 16.46 -2.90
CA GLN A 549 -16.00 15.20 -3.62
C GLN A 549 -16.58 15.54 -4.99
N ALA A 550 -15.83 15.21 -6.04
CA ALA A 550 -16.26 15.44 -7.41
C ALA A 550 -17.66 14.84 -7.56
N ALA A 551 -18.56 15.64 -8.11
CA ALA A 551 -19.93 15.25 -8.35
C ALA A 551 -20.22 15.47 -9.82
N VAL A 552 -20.87 14.49 -10.44
CA VAL A 552 -21.20 14.49 -11.86
C VAL A 552 -22.71 14.58 -11.99
N THR A 553 -23.22 15.39 -12.92
CA THR A 553 -24.65 15.50 -13.13
C THR A 553 -25.16 14.38 -14.05
N THR A 554 -26.45 14.07 -13.96
CA THR A 554 -27.11 13.14 -14.90
C THR A 554 -26.90 13.57 -16.36
N MET A 555 -26.86 14.88 -16.63
CA MET A 555 -26.63 15.40 -17.98
C MET A 555 -25.21 15.12 -18.48
N ASP A 556 -24.19 15.31 -17.63
CA ASP A 556 -22.80 15.06 -18.02
C ASP A 556 -22.58 13.59 -18.38
N VAL A 557 -23.18 12.65 -17.61
CA VAL A 557 -23.13 11.21 -17.91
C VAL A 557 -23.82 10.92 -19.24
N TYR A 558 -24.96 11.57 -19.53
CA TYR A 558 -25.69 11.36 -20.76
C TYR A 558 -24.92 11.84 -22.00
N GLU A 559 -24.22 12.96 -21.90
CA GLU A 559 -23.41 13.52 -23.00
C GLU A 559 -22.18 12.67 -23.33
N HIS A 560 -21.63 11.95 -22.35
CA HIS A 560 -20.43 11.11 -22.52
C HIS A 560 -20.74 9.61 -22.67
N LEU A 561 -22.02 9.21 -22.62
CA LEU A 561 -22.42 7.83 -22.81
C LEU A 561 -22.49 7.52 -24.31
N ASP A 562 -21.79 6.46 -24.74
CA ASP A 562 -21.80 5.99 -26.12
C ASP A 562 -23.24 5.77 -26.62
N GLU A 563 -23.55 6.37 -27.77
CA GLU A 563 -24.85 6.27 -28.44
C GLU A 563 -25.24 4.82 -28.75
N ALA A 564 -24.24 3.94 -28.96
CA ALA A 564 -24.45 2.52 -29.20
C ALA A 564 -25.03 1.76 -27.99
N VAL A 565 -24.87 2.30 -26.76
CA VAL A 565 -25.33 1.63 -25.54
C VAL A 565 -26.85 1.67 -25.48
N ASN A 566 -27.50 0.50 -25.47
CA ASN A 566 -28.96 0.43 -25.38
C ASN A 566 -29.43 0.52 -23.92
N VAL A 567 -29.70 1.73 -23.46
CA VAL A 567 -30.17 2.05 -22.09
C VAL A 567 -31.58 1.50 -21.78
N SER A 568 -32.35 1.11 -22.80
CA SER A 568 -33.63 0.45 -22.57
C SER A 568 -33.49 -1.02 -22.16
N ALA A 569 -32.30 -1.61 -22.37
CA ALA A 569 -32.01 -3.00 -22.03
C ALA A 569 -31.50 -3.13 -20.58
N GLY A 570 -31.88 -4.20 -19.89
CA GLY A 570 -31.43 -4.47 -18.52
C GLY A 570 -32.30 -3.84 -17.42
N ILE A 571 -33.12 -2.84 -17.72
CA ILE A 571 -34.21 -2.41 -16.83
C ILE A 571 -35.34 -3.42 -16.93
N GLY A 572 -35.25 -4.50 -16.16
CA GLY A 572 -36.42 -5.35 -15.94
C GLY A 572 -37.55 -4.49 -15.38
N LYS A 573 -38.81 -4.80 -15.72
CA LYS A 573 -39.97 -4.27 -14.99
C LYS A 573 -39.93 -4.84 -13.57
N ALA A 574 -39.03 -4.33 -12.73
CA ALA A 574 -39.04 -4.62 -11.31
C ALA A 574 -40.43 -4.19 -10.81
N PRO A 575 -41.14 -5.03 -10.04
CA PRO A 575 -42.37 -4.60 -9.42
C PRO A 575 -42.06 -3.34 -8.61
N LYS A 576 -42.90 -2.29 -8.76
CA LYS A 576 -42.70 -0.99 -8.09
C LYS A 576 -42.54 -1.11 -6.56
N ASP A 577 -42.93 -2.25 -6.00
CA ASP A 577 -42.84 -2.58 -4.58
C ASP A 577 -41.42 -2.99 -4.13
N LYS A 578 -40.46 -3.16 -5.06
CA LYS A 578 -39.06 -3.56 -4.78
C LYS A 578 -38.02 -2.47 -5.05
N ILE A 579 -38.40 -1.38 -5.70
CA ILE A 579 -37.55 -0.21 -5.93
C ILE A 579 -38.19 0.91 -5.12
N ASP A 580 -37.59 1.23 -3.98
CA ASP A 580 -38.04 2.37 -3.19
C ASP A 580 -37.47 3.66 -3.80
N TYR A 581 -38.19 4.16 -4.80
CA TYR A 581 -37.87 5.44 -5.44
C TYR A 581 -37.78 6.60 -4.42
N GLN A 582 -38.50 6.53 -3.29
CA GLN A 582 -38.44 7.58 -2.28
C GLN A 582 -37.13 7.56 -1.50
N SER A 583 -36.59 6.39 -1.17
CA SER A 583 -35.25 6.30 -0.55
C SER A 583 -34.10 6.50 -1.54
N ALA A 584 -34.26 6.10 -2.80
CA ALA A 584 -33.25 6.32 -3.84
C ALA A 584 -33.14 7.79 -4.27
N GLU A 585 -34.23 8.56 -4.22
CA GLU A 585 -34.21 10.02 -4.46
C GLU A 585 -33.79 10.84 -3.23
N LYS A 586 -33.68 10.23 -2.03
CA LYS A 586 -33.16 10.93 -0.84
C LYS A 586 -31.75 11.45 -1.12
N LEU A 587 -31.56 12.72 -0.81
CA LEU A 587 -30.27 13.39 -0.91
C LEU A 587 -29.45 13.08 0.33
N TYR A 588 -28.21 12.63 0.11
CA TYR A 588 -27.26 12.40 1.17
C TYR A 588 -26.06 13.31 0.94
N ALA A 589 -25.86 14.29 1.83
CA ALA A 589 -24.73 15.21 1.76
C ALA A 589 -23.40 14.54 2.13
N ALA A 590 -23.44 13.52 2.98
CA ALA A 590 -22.28 12.77 3.46
C ALA A 590 -22.46 11.26 3.27
N PRO A 591 -21.38 10.47 3.32
CA PRO A 591 -21.45 9.02 3.27
C PRO A 591 -22.29 8.47 4.44
N ILE A 592 -23.13 7.47 4.18
CA ILE A 592 -23.99 6.86 5.21
C ILE A 592 -23.14 5.84 5.97
N GLY A 593 -23.08 5.95 7.30
CA GLY A 593 -22.37 5.00 8.16
C GLY A 593 -23.04 3.62 8.18
N SER A 594 -22.24 2.55 8.37
CA SER A 594 -22.71 1.16 8.47
C SER A 594 -23.76 0.95 9.56
N ASP A 595 -23.68 1.71 10.66
CA ASP A 595 -24.49 1.51 11.87
C ASP A 595 -25.88 2.17 11.80
N MET A 596 -26.12 3.04 10.81
CA MET A 596 -27.45 3.63 10.58
C MET A 596 -28.38 2.72 9.78
N ILE A 597 -27.94 1.49 9.46
CA ILE A 597 -28.67 0.53 8.61
C ILE A 597 -29.50 -0.45 9.46
N ALA A 598 -29.39 -0.41 10.80
CA ALA A 598 -29.98 -1.39 11.70
C ALA A 598 -31.36 -1.03 12.27
N ASP A 599 -31.95 0.13 11.92
CA ASP A 599 -33.28 0.51 12.43
C ASP A 599 -34.20 0.97 11.30
N ASP A 600 -34.64 -0.01 10.50
CA ASP A 600 -35.89 0.09 9.74
C ASP A 600 -36.97 -0.66 10.52
N SER A 601 -37.16 -0.25 11.78
CA SER A 601 -38.35 -0.58 12.54
C SER A 601 -39.29 0.62 12.53
N ASP A 602 -40.58 0.33 12.35
CA ASP A 602 -41.70 1.25 12.13
C ASP A 602 -41.78 2.38 13.19
N ASP A 603 -41.00 3.45 13.06
CA ASP A 603 -41.23 4.69 13.79
C ASP A 603 -41.38 5.89 12.84
N ASP A 604 -42.65 6.24 12.65
CA ASP A 604 -43.13 7.51 12.10
C ASP A 604 -42.52 8.68 12.88
N PRO A 605 -41.64 9.52 12.30
CA PRO A 605 -41.16 10.68 13.01
C PRO A 605 -42.25 11.74 12.92
N THR A 606 -43.10 11.76 13.95
CA THR A 606 -43.88 12.93 14.32
C THR A 606 -42.93 14.13 14.42
N GLY A 607 -42.95 14.96 13.37
CA GLY A 607 -42.10 16.13 13.24
C GLY A 607 -42.32 17.09 14.39
N GLY A 608 -41.34 17.17 15.28
CA GLY A 608 -41.17 18.26 16.22
C GLY A 608 -40.96 19.55 15.44
N ALA A 609 -41.93 20.47 15.58
CA ALA A 609 -41.86 21.82 15.08
C ALA A 609 -40.59 22.50 15.60
N PHE A 610 -39.71 22.91 14.68
CA PHE A 610 -38.78 23.99 14.93
C PHE A 610 -39.33 25.24 14.27
N ASP A 611 -39.66 26.15 15.17
CA ASP A 611 -40.18 27.49 15.00
C ASP A 611 -39.17 28.36 14.24
N SER A 612 -39.59 28.97 13.15
CA SER A 612 -38.91 30.14 12.60
C SER A 612 -39.96 31.08 12.06
N ASP A 613 -40.37 31.99 12.94
CA ASP A 613 -41.05 33.24 12.63
C ASP A 613 -40.33 33.97 11.48
N ASP A 614 -41.05 34.23 10.39
CA ASP A 614 -40.86 35.47 9.65
C ASP A 614 -42.20 35.93 9.07
N ASP A 615 -42.65 37.07 9.57
CA ASP A 615 -43.87 37.77 9.22
C ASP A 615 -43.78 38.35 7.80
N SER A 616 -44.82 38.16 6.99
CA SER A 616 -45.48 39.30 6.35
C SER A 616 -46.82 38.94 5.74
N ASP A 617 -47.82 39.64 6.25
CA ASP A 617 -49.18 39.78 5.74
C ASP A 617 -49.24 39.97 4.22
N ASN A 618 -50.29 39.44 3.57
CA ASN A 618 -51.41 40.28 3.09
C ASN A 618 -52.40 39.48 2.20
N MET A 619 -53.64 39.36 2.70
CA MET A 619 -54.93 39.41 1.98
C MET A 619 -55.33 38.35 0.95
N GLY A 620 -56.52 37.78 1.18
CA GLY A 620 -57.54 37.74 0.11
C GLY A 620 -58.26 36.42 -0.16
N ALA A 621 -59.09 36.00 0.79
CA ALA A 621 -60.45 35.46 0.61
C ALA A 621 -60.86 34.63 -0.64
N ASN A 622 -61.46 33.48 -0.30
CA ASN A 622 -62.69 32.88 -0.85
C ASN A 622 -62.66 32.06 -2.15
N GLY A 623 -63.17 30.82 -2.04
CA GLY A 623 -63.84 30.18 -3.17
C GLY A 623 -64.07 28.66 -3.16
N ASN A 624 -64.61 28.10 -2.07
CA ASN A 624 -65.47 26.92 -1.97
C ASN A 624 -65.70 25.94 -3.18
N PHE A 625 -65.57 24.64 -2.83
CA PHE A 625 -66.46 23.51 -3.14
C PHE A 625 -66.58 22.95 -4.58
N SER A 626 -66.29 21.64 -4.72
CA SER A 626 -67.33 20.59 -4.64
C SER A 626 -66.88 19.26 -5.28
N ARG A 627 -66.88 18.19 -4.49
CA ARG A 627 -66.95 16.79 -4.94
C ARG A 627 -68.30 16.47 -5.58
N LYS A 628 -68.32 15.64 -6.63
CA LYS A 628 -69.31 14.57 -6.95
C LYS A 628 -68.91 13.94 -8.30
N SER A 629 -68.39 12.72 -8.33
CA SER A 629 -69.07 11.41 -8.33
C SER A 629 -69.97 11.11 -9.54
N ARG A 630 -69.54 10.06 -10.27
CA ARG A 630 -70.32 8.97 -10.90
C ARG A 630 -70.91 9.12 -12.32
N SER A 631 -70.53 8.11 -13.13
CA SER A 631 -71.41 7.18 -13.88
C SER A 631 -71.65 7.38 -15.39
N VAL A 632 -70.85 6.67 -16.19
CA VAL A 632 -71.18 5.72 -17.28
C VAL A 632 -72.53 5.84 -18.03
N SER A 633 -72.47 5.96 -19.37
CA SER A 633 -73.25 5.10 -20.30
C SER A 633 -72.69 5.08 -21.74
N LYS A 634 -72.73 3.90 -22.37
CA LYS A 634 -72.36 3.50 -23.76
C LYS A 634 -73.24 4.25 -24.81
N THR A 635 -72.96 4.36 -26.13
CA THR A 635 -72.62 3.36 -27.18
C THR A 635 -72.24 4.02 -28.53
N ASN A 636 -71.42 3.30 -29.33
CA ASN A 636 -71.37 3.14 -30.81
C ASN A 636 -71.12 4.31 -31.79
N GLY A 637 -70.06 4.15 -32.63
CA GLY A 637 -70.17 4.36 -34.09
C GLY A 637 -69.22 5.33 -34.80
N SER A 638 -67.99 4.88 -35.10
CA SER A 638 -67.16 5.16 -36.30
C SER A 638 -66.87 6.62 -36.78
N ARG A 639 -65.66 7.12 -36.40
CA ARG A 639 -64.61 7.92 -37.11
C ARG A 639 -64.98 9.01 -38.15
N PRO A 640 -64.22 10.15 -38.25
CA PRO A 640 -62.75 10.14 -38.23
C PRO A 640 -62.04 11.36 -37.57
N LYS A 641 -60.69 11.25 -37.56
CA LYS A 641 -59.69 12.31 -37.40
C LYS A 641 -59.30 12.67 -35.96
N VAL A 642 -58.59 11.73 -35.33
CA VAL A 642 -57.58 12.08 -34.31
C VAL A 642 -56.37 12.58 -35.08
N THR A 643 -56.12 13.88 -35.00
CA THR A 643 -54.79 14.45 -35.24
C THR A 643 -53.90 13.94 -34.14
N PHE A 644 -52.91 13.14 -34.52
CA PHE A 644 -51.76 12.84 -33.67
C PHE A 644 -51.03 14.17 -33.45
N GLU A 645 -51.03 14.66 -32.21
CA GLU A 645 -49.90 15.45 -31.72
C GLU A 645 -48.80 14.44 -31.42
N ASP A 646 -48.02 14.13 -32.45
CA ASP A 646 -46.69 13.54 -32.27
C ASP A 646 -45.74 14.62 -31.73
N ALA A 647 -44.79 14.14 -30.90
CA ALA A 647 -43.48 14.71 -30.60
C ALA A 647 -43.29 15.61 -29.35
N ALA A 648 -43.08 14.92 -28.22
CA ALA A 648 -41.92 15.16 -27.33
C ALA A 648 -41.17 13.81 -27.15
N THR A 649 -40.56 13.29 -28.24
CA THR A 649 -39.10 13.18 -28.53
C THR A 649 -38.35 12.10 -27.74
N SER A 650 -37.83 11.08 -28.46
CA SER A 650 -37.19 9.85 -27.92
C SER A 650 -35.95 10.07 -27.04
N THR A 651 -35.37 11.26 -27.06
CA THR A 651 -34.20 11.68 -26.25
C THR A 651 -34.52 11.82 -24.77
N ASP A 652 -35.67 12.39 -24.39
CA ASP A 652 -36.07 12.54 -22.97
C ASP A 652 -36.35 11.15 -22.35
N ASN A 653 -36.87 10.22 -23.17
CA ASN A 653 -37.07 8.82 -22.76
C ASN A 653 -35.76 8.06 -22.54
N ARG A 654 -34.71 8.31 -23.35
CA ARG A 654 -33.38 7.71 -23.14
C ARG A 654 -32.71 8.26 -21.87
N LEU A 655 -32.81 9.57 -21.66
CA LEU A 655 -32.27 10.24 -20.47
C LEU A 655 -32.93 9.71 -19.19
N ASP A 656 -34.26 9.59 -19.18
CA ASP A 656 -35.00 9.06 -18.03
C ASP A 656 -34.68 7.59 -17.76
N GLN A 657 -34.51 6.77 -18.79
CA GLN A 657 -34.05 5.38 -18.65
C GLN A 657 -32.61 5.33 -18.09
N MET A 658 -31.72 6.20 -18.53
CA MET A 658 -30.34 6.26 -18.02
C MET A 658 -30.34 6.65 -16.53
N ARG A 659 -31.15 7.63 -16.15
CA ARG A 659 -31.32 8.04 -14.75
C ARG A 659 -31.84 6.89 -13.88
N GLN A 660 -32.70 6.02 -14.42
CA GLN A 660 -33.14 4.82 -13.68
C GLN A 660 -31.99 3.86 -13.37
N HIS A 661 -31.00 3.70 -14.26
CA HIS A 661 -29.80 2.92 -13.94
C HIS A 661 -28.96 3.55 -12.82
N LEU A 662 -28.87 4.88 -12.77
CA LEU A 662 -28.19 5.60 -11.68
C LEU A 662 -28.89 5.41 -10.32
N LEU A 663 -30.23 5.44 -10.32
CA LEU A 663 -31.02 5.14 -9.12
C LEU A 663 -30.82 3.69 -8.65
N LEU A 664 -30.78 2.73 -9.59
CA LEU A 664 -30.51 1.33 -9.28
C LEU A 664 -29.14 1.12 -8.64
N LEU A 665 -28.11 1.83 -9.13
CA LEU A 665 -26.77 1.82 -8.55
C LEU A 665 -26.77 2.35 -7.11
N ALA A 666 -27.55 3.40 -6.85
CA ALA A 666 -27.65 4.02 -5.52
C ALA A 666 -28.39 3.16 -4.49
N GLU A 667 -29.47 2.48 -4.88
CA GLU A 667 -30.26 1.62 -3.99
C GLU A 667 -29.64 0.24 -3.77
N SER A 668 -28.71 -0.18 -4.64
CA SER A 668 -28.07 -1.50 -4.54
C SER A 668 -27.48 -1.78 -3.14
N LYS A 669 -27.41 -3.06 -2.75
CA LYS A 669 -26.76 -3.47 -1.49
C LYS A 669 -25.34 -2.92 -1.34
N HIS A 670 -24.65 -2.76 -2.47
CA HIS A 670 -23.28 -2.25 -2.52
C HIS A 670 -23.20 -0.72 -2.60
N ARG A 671 -24.33 0.00 -2.76
CA ARG A 671 -24.47 1.46 -2.93
C ARG A 671 -23.31 2.02 -3.75
N PHE A 672 -23.24 1.62 -5.02
CA PHE A 672 -22.16 2.02 -5.93
C PHE A 672 -22.05 3.54 -6.09
N VAL A 673 -23.18 4.25 -5.98
CA VAL A 673 -23.26 5.70 -6.19
C VAL A 673 -24.10 6.33 -5.08
N ARG A 674 -23.78 7.56 -4.68
CA ARG A 674 -24.60 8.38 -3.79
C ARG A 674 -25.20 9.55 -4.54
N HIS A 675 -26.49 9.79 -4.32
CA HIS A 675 -27.21 10.97 -4.81
C HIS A 675 -26.97 12.14 -3.85
N CYS A 676 -26.23 13.16 -4.30
CA CYS A 676 -25.73 14.25 -3.44
C CYS A 676 -26.34 15.63 -3.74
N GLY A 677 -27.04 15.80 -4.87
CA GLY A 677 -27.65 17.09 -5.23
C GLY A 677 -28.70 16.98 -6.32
N THR A 678 -29.43 18.07 -6.59
CA THR A 678 -30.54 18.11 -7.57
C THR A 678 -30.18 18.79 -8.89
N GLN A 679 -28.98 19.37 -9.01
CA GLN A 679 -28.57 20.07 -10.23
C GLN A 679 -28.46 19.09 -11.41
N GLY A 680 -28.77 19.56 -12.63
CA GLY A 680 -28.67 18.73 -13.85
C GLY A 680 -29.50 17.45 -13.83
N ARG A 681 -30.72 17.49 -13.23
CA ARG A 681 -31.59 16.31 -12.98
C ARG A 681 -30.97 15.25 -12.05
N GLY A 682 -30.06 15.66 -11.17
CA GLY A 682 -29.44 14.81 -10.16
C GLY A 682 -27.92 14.88 -10.22
N GLN A 683 -27.29 15.02 -9.06
CA GLN A 683 -25.84 14.96 -8.89
C GLN A 683 -25.45 13.69 -8.16
N TRP A 684 -24.39 13.08 -8.66
CA TRP A 684 -23.96 11.74 -8.26
C TRP A 684 -22.48 11.75 -7.93
N THR A 685 -22.10 11.01 -6.89
CA THR A 685 -20.70 10.80 -6.51
C THR A 685 -20.49 9.37 -6.03
N VAL A 686 -19.23 8.95 -5.93
CA VAL A 686 -18.85 7.60 -5.51
C VAL A 686 -18.03 7.68 -4.23
N ASP A 687 -18.52 7.05 -3.17
CA ASP A 687 -17.79 6.91 -1.92
C ASP A 687 -16.84 5.70 -2.05
N PHE A 688 -15.68 5.93 -2.68
CA PHE A 688 -14.73 4.87 -3.06
C PHE A 688 -14.37 3.95 -1.89
N ASP A 689 -14.09 4.48 -0.70
CA ASP A 689 -13.69 3.67 0.46
C ASP A 689 -14.77 2.66 0.85
N GLN A 690 -16.04 3.07 0.89
CA GLN A 690 -17.16 2.20 1.23
C GLN A 690 -17.38 1.12 0.17
N VAL A 691 -17.37 1.50 -1.11
CA VAL A 691 -17.58 0.54 -2.21
C VAL A 691 -16.42 -0.45 -2.27
N MET A 692 -15.19 0.02 -2.06
CA MET A 692 -13.99 -0.83 -2.02
C MET A 692 -13.99 -1.78 -0.82
N GLU A 693 -14.43 -1.31 0.34
CA GLU A 693 -14.58 -2.15 1.54
C GLU A 693 -15.56 -3.31 1.28
N ARG A 694 -16.67 -3.04 0.60
CA ARG A 694 -17.66 -4.06 0.21
C ARG A 694 -17.14 -5.00 -0.86
N LEU A 695 -16.33 -4.51 -1.80
CA LEU A 695 -15.66 -5.35 -2.79
C LEU A 695 -14.65 -6.29 -2.11
N ARG A 696 -13.81 -5.79 -1.20
CA ARG A 696 -12.87 -6.60 -0.38
C ARG A 696 -13.59 -7.70 0.38
N ASP A 697 -14.75 -7.39 0.97
CA ASP A 697 -15.57 -8.38 1.68
C ASP A 697 -16.16 -9.45 0.76
N THR A 698 -16.55 -9.06 -0.45
CA THR A 698 -17.08 -10.00 -1.45
C THR A 698 -16.01 -10.97 -1.93
N GLU A 699 -14.79 -10.48 -2.18
CA GLU A 699 -13.65 -11.31 -2.57
C GLU A 699 -13.18 -12.22 -1.43
N LEU A 700 -13.13 -11.70 -0.19
CA LEU A 700 -12.79 -12.50 0.99
C LEU A 700 -13.81 -13.62 1.21
N ASP A 701 -15.10 -13.32 1.07
CA ASP A 701 -16.17 -14.30 1.17
C ASP A 701 -16.07 -15.38 0.08
N ALA A 702 -15.74 -15.00 -1.16
CA ALA A 702 -15.51 -15.93 -2.26
C ALA A 702 -14.33 -16.87 -1.98
N SER A 703 -13.22 -16.33 -1.44
CA SER A 703 -12.05 -17.12 -1.04
C SER A 703 -12.36 -18.11 0.09
N ILE A 704 -13.15 -17.67 1.08
CA ILE A 704 -13.61 -18.53 2.19
C ILE A 704 -14.58 -19.61 1.69
N GLU A 705 -15.51 -19.29 0.78
CA GLU A 705 -16.41 -20.29 0.19
C GLU A 705 -15.66 -21.31 -0.64
N GLN A 706 -14.65 -20.90 -1.40
CA GLN A 706 -13.82 -21.84 -2.17
C GLN A 706 -13.01 -22.78 -1.27
N SER A 707 -12.47 -22.26 -0.16
CA SER A 707 -11.59 -23.03 0.73
C SER A 707 -12.36 -23.88 1.75
N PHE A 708 -13.45 -23.35 2.31
CA PHE A 708 -14.19 -23.95 3.42
C PHE A 708 -15.66 -24.23 3.07
N GLY A 709 -16.11 -23.96 1.85
CA GLY A 709 -17.50 -24.19 1.44
C GLY A 709 -18.49 -23.27 2.14
N ARG A 710 -19.77 -23.44 1.77
CA ARG A 710 -20.89 -22.59 2.25
C ARG A 710 -21.07 -22.59 3.77
N HIS A 711 -20.74 -23.69 4.44
CA HIS A 711 -20.83 -23.77 5.89
C HIS A 711 -19.76 -22.91 6.58
N GLY A 712 -18.53 -22.89 6.06
CA GLY A 712 -17.47 -22.02 6.59
C GLY A 712 -17.82 -20.55 6.39
N LEU A 713 -18.26 -20.18 5.18
CA LEU A 713 -18.71 -18.83 4.87
C LEU A 713 -19.88 -18.37 5.75
N ARG A 714 -20.85 -19.25 6.02
CA ARG A 714 -21.95 -18.93 6.93
C ARG A 714 -21.45 -18.58 8.33
N LEU A 715 -20.54 -19.39 8.88
CA LEU A 715 -20.00 -19.18 10.22
C LEU A 715 -19.20 -17.88 10.30
N THR A 716 -18.38 -17.55 9.29
CA THR A 716 -17.63 -16.29 9.27
C THR A 716 -18.52 -15.07 9.12
N ARG A 717 -19.58 -15.14 8.30
CA ARG A 717 -20.56 -14.05 8.20
C ARG A 717 -21.27 -13.78 9.53
N ILE A 718 -21.69 -14.84 10.22
CA ILE A 718 -22.33 -14.71 11.55
C ILE A 718 -21.35 -14.10 12.55
N LEU A 719 -20.09 -14.51 12.55
CA LEU A 719 -19.06 -13.93 13.43
C LEU A 719 -18.71 -12.49 13.07
N ARG A 720 -18.73 -12.11 11.78
CA ARG A 720 -18.51 -10.72 11.35
C ARG A 720 -19.64 -9.80 11.82
N GLU A 721 -20.88 -10.29 11.75
CA GLU A 721 -22.08 -9.52 12.15
C GLU A 721 -22.27 -9.46 13.67
N LYS A 722 -22.08 -10.59 14.38
CA LYS A 722 -22.32 -10.69 15.83
C LYS A 722 -21.06 -10.48 16.68
N GLY A 723 -19.90 -10.36 16.06
CA GLY A 723 -18.62 -10.29 16.74
C GLY A 723 -18.22 -11.61 17.40
N LYS A 724 -18.12 -11.61 18.73
CA LYS A 724 -17.58 -12.72 19.51
C LYS A 724 -18.70 -13.62 20.01
N LEU A 725 -18.68 -14.91 19.65
CA LEU A 725 -19.71 -15.87 20.03
C LEU A 725 -19.14 -17.06 20.79
N ASP A 726 -19.86 -17.51 21.81
CA ASP A 726 -19.50 -18.72 22.54
C ASP A 726 -19.85 -19.99 21.74
N GLU A 727 -19.34 -21.12 22.21
CA GLU A 727 -19.54 -22.42 21.58
C GLU A 727 -21.02 -22.90 21.58
N LYS A 728 -21.90 -22.28 22.37
CA LYS A 728 -23.32 -22.64 22.46
C LYS A 728 -24.20 -21.78 21.55
N MET A 729 -23.94 -20.48 21.48
CA MET A 729 -24.71 -19.54 20.66
C MET A 729 -24.36 -19.68 19.19
N LEU A 730 -23.10 -19.97 18.84
CA LEU A 730 -22.69 -20.08 17.44
C LEU A 730 -23.46 -21.20 16.67
N PRO A 731 -23.61 -22.44 17.17
CA PRO A 731 -24.43 -23.45 16.50
C PRO A 731 -25.91 -23.06 16.37
N SER A 732 -26.46 -22.40 17.39
CA SER A 732 -27.85 -21.93 17.36
C SER A 732 -28.06 -20.84 16.31
N ALA A 733 -27.14 -19.89 16.20
CA ALA A 733 -27.19 -18.82 15.20
C ALA A 733 -26.98 -19.37 13.77
N ALA A 734 -26.13 -20.39 13.61
CA ALA A 734 -25.83 -20.99 12.31
C ALA A 734 -26.89 -22.00 11.83
N LEU A 735 -27.80 -22.42 12.72
CA LEU A 735 -28.75 -23.52 12.50
C LEU A 735 -28.01 -24.80 12.06
N MET A 736 -26.94 -25.13 12.78
CA MET A 736 -26.07 -26.29 12.50
C MET A 736 -25.89 -27.15 13.74
N LYS A 737 -25.61 -28.44 13.54
CA LYS A 737 -25.29 -29.35 14.65
C LYS A 737 -23.99 -28.92 15.32
N LYS A 738 -23.95 -28.99 16.66
CA LYS A 738 -22.78 -28.59 17.45
C LYS A 738 -21.49 -29.28 16.98
N THR A 739 -21.53 -30.58 16.71
CA THR A 739 -20.37 -31.37 16.24
C THR A 739 -19.80 -30.85 14.94
N ASP A 740 -20.66 -30.46 14.01
CA ASP A 740 -20.27 -30.02 12.66
C ASP A 740 -19.66 -28.62 12.72
N VAL A 741 -20.24 -27.74 13.56
CA VAL A 741 -19.67 -26.42 13.83
C VAL A 741 -18.29 -26.55 14.47
N GLN A 742 -18.14 -27.37 15.53
CA GLN A 742 -16.83 -27.57 16.19
C GLN A 742 -15.76 -28.05 15.21
N ALA A 743 -16.07 -29.07 14.40
CA ALA A 743 -15.13 -29.58 13.39
C ALA A 743 -14.74 -28.51 12.37
N LYS A 744 -15.72 -27.68 11.95
CA LYS A 744 -15.48 -26.63 10.98
C LYS A 744 -14.66 -25.47 11.55
N MET A 745 -15.00 -25.02 12.75
CA MET A 745 -14.30 -23.95 13.47
C MET A 745 -12.85 -24.33 13.76
N LEU A 746 -12.59 -25.58 14.16
CA LEU A 746 -11.23 -26.08 14.34
C LEU A 746 -10.44 -26.05 13.03
N ALA A 747 -11.01 -26.53 11.92
CA ALA A 747 -10.35 -26.50 10.62
C ALA A 747 -10.05 -25.06 10.16
N MET A 748 -10.95 -24.11 10.44
CA MET A 748 -10.77 -22.70 10.12
C MET A 748 -9.76 -22.00 11.03
N GLN A 749 -9.68 -22.42 12.29
CA GLN A 749 -8.65 -21.96 13.23
C GLN A 749 -7.26 -22.42 12.81
N MET A 750 -7.11 -23.69 12.43
CA MET A 750 -5.84 -24.22 11.91
C MET A 750 -5.38 -23.53 10.63
N ALA A 751 -6.30 -22.90 9.88
CA ALA A 751 -6.00 -22.11 8.71
C ALA A 751 -5.83 -20.61 8.99
N GLY A 752 -5.92 -20.18 10.25
CA GLY A 752 -5.73 -18.78 10.66
C GLY A 752 -6.88 -17.83 10.31
N LEU A 753 -8.07 -18.34 9.94
CA LEU A 753 -9.22 -17.49 9.61
C LEU A 753 -10.02 -17.05 10.84
N VAL A 754 -10.03 -17.87 11.89
CA VAL A 754 -10.82 -17.64 13.09
C VAL A 754 -9.95 -17.95 14.29
N ASP A 755 -10.14 -17.22 15.37
CA ASP A 755 -9.39 -17.42 16.60
C ASP A 755 -10.33 -17.54 17.82
N VAL A 756 -9.77 -17.97 18.94
CA VAL A 756 -10.48 -18.17 20.20
C VAL A 756 -9.96 -17.20 21.25
N GLN A 757 -10.84 -16.38 21.78
CA GLN A 757 -10.54 -15.55 22.95
C GLN A 757 -10.90 -16.28 24.24
N GLU A 758 -9.90 -16.44 25.10
CA GLU A 758 -10.05 -16.97 26.45
C GLU A 758 -10.40 -15.85 27.44
N VAL A 759 -11.50 -16.02 28.16
CA VAL A 759 -11.95 -15.11 29.22
C VAL A 759 -12.04 -15.89 30.53
N PRO A 760 -11.02 -15.82 31.40
CA PRO A 760 -11.02 -16.56 32.66
C PRO A 760 -12.03 -15.94 33.64
N LYS A 761 -12.84 -16.77 34.31
CA LYS A 761 -13.80 -16.30 35.33
C LYS A 761 -13.14 -15.94 36.65
N ASP A 762 -11.89 -16.36 36.85
CA ASP A 762 -11.09 -16.14 38.03
C ASP A 762 -9.60 -16.15 37.69
N ASN A 763 -8.78 -15.61 38.60
CA ASN A 763 -7.36 -15.37 38.35
C ASN A 763 -6.52 -16.64 38.11
N THR A 764 -7.08 -17.82 38.37
CA THR A 764 -6.38 -19.11 38.21
C THR A 764 -6.27 -19.57 36.75
N ARG A 765 -7.03 -18.95 35.82
CA ARG A 765 -7.07 -19.26 34.37
C ARG A 765 -7.26 -20.75 34.04
N VAL A 766 -7.85 -21.54 34.94
CA VAL A 766 -8.09 -22.96 34.69
C VAL A 766 -9.18 -23.13 33.62
N ALA A 767 -8.93 -23.97 32.61
CA ALA A 767 -9.81 -24.12 31.44
C ALA A 767 -11.29 -24.42 31.78
N ASN A 768 -11.57 -25.14 32.86
CA ASN A 768 -12.95 -25.42 33.31
C ASN A 768 -13.69 -24.19 33.86
N ARG A 769 -12.95 -23.11 34.19
CA ARG A 769 -13.45 -21.81 34.64
C ARG A 769 -13.17 -20.71 33.62
N THR A 770 -12.81 -21.05 32.38
CA THR A 770 -12.58 -20.10 31.29
C THR A 770 -13.72 -20.17 30.29
N LEU A 771 -14.18 -19.01 29.81
CA LEU A 771 -15.10 -18.90 28.68
C LEU A 771 -14.30 -18.75 27.39
N PHE A 772 -14.72 -19.44 26.34
CA PHE A 772 -14.07 -19.40 25.04
C PHE A 772 -15.01 -18.77 24.03
N PHE A 773 -14.56 -17.69 23.40
CA PHE A 773 -15.31 -16.97 22.39
C PHE A 773 -14.61 -17.06 21.04
N TRP A 774 -15.30 -17.58 20.05
CA TRP A 774 -14.86 -17.55 18.67
C TRP A 774 -15.02 -16.15 18.09
N PHE A 775 -14.04 -15.69 17.34
CA PHE A 775 -14.11 -14.42 16.64
C PHE A 775 -13.39 -14.48 15.30
N PHE A 776 -13.92 -13.75 14.33
CA PHE A 776 -13.32 -13.61 13.00
C PHE A 776 -12.57 -12.28 12.93
N ASP A 777 -11.26 -12.35 12.72
CA ASP A 777 -10.43 -11.17 12.54
C ASP A 777 -10.29 -10.87 11.05
N ARG A 778 -10.95 -9.79 10.61
CA ARG A 778 -11.02 -9.41 9.21
C ARG A 778 -9.66 -8.97 8.68
N GLU A 779 -8.95 -8.11 9.39
CA GLU A 779 -7.69 -7.52 8.93
C GLU A 779 -6.61 -8.59 8.84
N ARG A 780 -6.52 -9.45 9.86
CA ARG A 780 -5.60 -10.59 9.86
C ARG A 780 -5.88 -11.55 8.71
N SER A 781 -7.15 -11.88 8.49
CA SER A 781 -7.55 -12.78 7.39
C SER A 781 -7.22 -12.18 6.01
N GLN A 782 -7.39 -10.86 5.83
CA GLN A 782 -7.02 -10.16 4.60
C GLN A 782 -5.50 -10.14 4.39
N ALA A 783 -4.73 -9.86 5.43
CA ALA A 783 -3.26 -9.85 5.37
C ALA A 783 -2.69 -11.26 5.05
N GLN A 784 -3.24 -12.30 5.68
CA GLN A 784 -2.85 -13.69 5.41
C GLN A 784 -3.21 -14.09 3.97
N LEU A 785 -4.42 -13.76 3.52
CA LEU A 785 -4.83 -14.01 2.14
C LEU A 785 -3.90 -13.31 1.15
N LEU A 786 -3.53 -12.05 1.41
CA LEU A 786 -2.61 -11.30 0.55
C LEU A 786 -1.23 -11.97 0.45
N ASP A 787 -0.67 -12.45 1.56
CA ASP A 787 0.61 -13.16 1.56
C ASP A 787 0.54 -14.50 0.80
N ASP A 788 -0.55 -15.24 0.96
CA ASP A 788 -0.80 -16.48 0.23
C ASP A 788 -0.96 -16.25 -1.28
N LEU A 789 -1.55 -15.12 -1.69
CA LEU A 789 -1.63 -14.71 -3.10
C LEU A 789 -0.24 -14.40 -3.68
N TYR A 790 0.61 -13.68 -2.95
CA TYR A 790 2.00 -13.46 -3.39
C TYR A 790 2.76 -14.78 -3.53
N LYS A 791 2.61 -15.68 -2.56
CA LYS A 791 3.21 -17.00 -2.59
C LYS A 791 2.72 -17.83 -3.78
N ALA A 792 1.45 -17.73 -4.14
CA ALA A 792 0.89 -18.38 -5.32
C ALA A 792 1.52 -17.83 -6.61
N MET A 793 1.68 -16.51 -6.75
CA MET A 793 2.35 -15.90 -7.90
C MET A 793 3.82 -16.32 -7.99
N VAL A 794 4.54 -16.31 -6.87
CA VAL A 794 5.95 -16.77 -6.79
C VAL A 794 6.05 -18.20 -7.31
N ARG A 795 5.17 -19.10 -6.84
CA ARG A 795 5.14 -20.50 -7.30
C ARG A 795 4.89 -20.59 -8.81
N CYS A 796 3.93 -19.83 -9.35
CA CYS A 796 3.68 -19.81 -10.80
C CYS A 796 4.92 -19.39 -11.60
N LEU A 797 5.62 -18.33 -11.18
CA LEU A 797 6.82 -17.85 -11.88
C LEU A 797 8.01 -18.82 -11.71
N GLN A 798 8.18 -19.43 -10.54
CA GLN A 798 9.21 -20.45 -10.31
C GLN A 798 8.95 -21.69 -11.18
N THR A 799 7.70 -22.14 -11.27
CA THR A 799 7.32 -23.24 -12.17
C THR A 799 7.61 -22.87 -13.63
N LEU A 800 7.29 -21.64 -14.05
CA LEU A 800 7.62 -21.18 -15.40
C LEU A 800 9.12 -21.21 -15.68
N GLN A 801 9.95 -20.77 -14.74
CA GLN A 801 11.41 -20.84 -14.87
C GLN A 801 11.93 -22.28 -15.00
N VAL A 802 11.34 -23.22 -14.26
CA VAL A 802 11.69 -24.64 -14.34
C VAL A 802 11.34 -25.21 -15.71
N GLU A 803 10.15 -24.91 -16.24
CA GLU A 803 9.74 -25.39 -17.58
C GLU A 803 10.58 -24.74 -18.69
N ARG A 804 10.92 -23.44 -18.58
CA ARG A 804 11.86 -22.77 -19.51
C ARG A 804 13.24 -23.43 -19.49
N HIS A 805 13.72 -23.82 -18.31
CA HIS A 805 14.99 -24.53 -18.19
C HIS A 805 14.95 -25.93 -18.81
N ARG A 806 13.83 -26.64 -18.60
CA ARG A 806 13.60 -27.98 -19.15
C ARG A 806 13.63 -27.99 -20.68
N GLU A 807 12.98 -27.03 -21.31
CA GLU A 807 12.87 -26.94 -22.78
C GLU A 807 13.86 -25.93 -23.40
N ARG A 808 14.92 -25.54 -22.67
CA ARG A 808 15.92 -24.54 -23.11
C ARG A 808 16.51 -24.80 -24.49
N ASN A 809 16.74 -26.07 -24.85
CA ASN A 809 17.31 -26.42 -26.14
C ASN A 809 16.36 -26.10 -27.30
N ILE A 810 15.05 -26.22 -27.09
CA ILE A 810 14.02 -25.89 -28.07
C ILE A 810 13.86 -24.37 -28.14
N LEU A 811 13.81 -23.70 -26.98
CA LEU A 811 13.70 -22.23 -26.92
C LEU A 811 14.89 -21.53 -27.60
N SER A 812 16.11 -21.96 -27.30
CA SER A 812 17.32 -21.42 -27.97
C SER A 812 17.41 -21.75 -29.46
N PHE A 813 16.63 -22.72 -29.94
CA PHE A 813 16.47 -22.98 -31.37
C PHE A 813 15.48 -22.01 -32.02
N VAL A 814 14.34 -21.75 -31.36
CA VAL A 814 13.31 -20.81 -31.84
C VAL A 814 13.78 -19.35 -31.79
N GLU A 815 14.58 -18.98 -30.80
CA GLU A 815 15.14 -17.62 -30.64
C GLU A 815 16.08 -17.20 -31.78
N ARG A 816 16.49 -18.12 -32.66
CA ARG A 816 17.36 -17.81 -33.79
C ARG A 816 16.59 -17.00 -34.84
N LYS A 817 17.22 -15.95 -35.37
CA LYS A 817 16.60 -15.00 -36.31
C LYS A 817 16.07 -15.64 -37.60
N ASP A 818 16.63 -16.76 -38.01
CA ASP A 818 16.24 -17.53 -39.19
C ASP A 818 15.04 -18.46 -38.93
N VAL A 819 14.71 -18.73 -37.66
CA VAL A 819 13.61 -19.60 -37.23
C VAL A 819 12.40 -18.81 -36.74
N MET A 820 12.65 -17.67 -36.10
CA MET A 820 11.62 -16.78 -35.54
C MET A 820 10.57 -16.38 -36.59
N GLY A 821 9.29 -16.66 -36.32
CA GLY A 821 8.16 -16.43 -37.21
C GLY A 821 7.95 -17.49 -38.31
N LYS A 822 8.80 -18.52 -38.37
CA LYS A 822 8.71 -19.67 -39.30
C LYS A 822 8.86 -20.99 -38.57
N GLU A 823 8.42 -21.04 -37.32
CA GLU A 823 8.63 -22.18 -36.42
C GLU A 823 7.98 -23.46 -36.97
N GLU A 824 6.78 -23.35 -37.57
CA GLU A 824 6.05 -24.49 -38.14
C GLU A 824 6.76 -25.07 -39.38
N GLU A 825 7.41 -24.23 -40.18
CA GLU A 825 8.08 -24.65 -41.43
C GLU A 825 9.47 -25.23 -41.19
N VAL A 826 10.20 -24.71 -40.19
CA VAL A 826 11.61 -25.02 -39.96
C VAL A 826 11.81 -26.16 -38.95
N MET A 827 10.87 -26.36 -38.02
CA MET A 827 10.98 -27.37 -36.97
C MET A 827 10.44 -28.73 -37.39
N THR A 828 10.98 -29.80 -36.80
CA THR A 828 10.34 -31.12 -36.90
C THR A 828 9.02 -31.12 -36.13
N ALA A 829 8.04 -31.88 -36.60
CA ALA A 829 6.72 -31.96 -35.96
C ALA A 829 6.78 -32.30 -34.46
N GLU A 830 7.74 -33.14 -34.04
CA GLU A 830 7.93 -33.45 -32.61
C GLU A 830 8.40 -32.24 -31.79
N HIS A 831 9.38 -31.49 -32.31
CA HIS A 831 9.88 -30.30 -31.63
C HIS A 831 8.84 -29.17 -31.65
N TYR A 832 8.12 -29.00 -32.75
CA TYR A 832 7.03 -28.03 -32.87
C TYR A 832 5.90 -28.32 -31.88
N ASN A 833 5.47 -29.59 -31.75
CA ASN A 833 4.47 -29.98 -30.77
C ASN A 833 4.94 -29.75 -29.32
N LYS A 834 6.21 -30.00 -29.01
CA LYS A 834 6.80 -29.69 -27.69
C LYS A 834 6.82 -28.18 -27.42
N TYR A 835 7.18 -27.38 -28.42
CA TYR A 835 7.18 -25.92 -28.34
C TYR A 835 5.77 -25.37 -28.11
N ASN A 836 4.77 -25.82 -28.87
CA ASN A 836 3.38 -25.40 -28.69
C ASN A 836 2.83 -25.79 -27.31
N ARG A 837 3.15 -26.99 -26.82
CA ARG A 837 2.78 -27.38 -25.45
C ARG A 837 3.42 -26.44 -24.41
N HIS A 838 4.69 -26.09 -24.59
CA HIS A 838 5.37 -25.14 -23.70
C HIS A 838 4.72 -23.74 -23.74
N LEU A 839 4.35 -23.24 -24.92
CA LEU A 839 3.64 -21.98 -25.07
C LEU A 839 2.27 -22.00 -24.37
N GLU A 840 1.51 -23.10 -24.50
CA GLU A 840 0.24 -23.25 -23.79
C GLU A 840 0.42 -23.24 -22.26
N GLU A 841 1.43 -23.95 -21.74
CA GLU A 841 1.76 -23.97 -20.31
C GLU A 841 2.20 -22.59 -19.82
N GLN A 842 3.05 -21.90 -20.58
CA GLN A 842 3.47 -20.53 -20.30
C GLN A 842 2.27 -19.57 -20.25
N ASN A 843 1.38 -19.62 -21.25
CA ASN A 843 0.20 -18.76 -21.30
C ASN A 843 -0.75 -19.03 -20.13
N LYS A 844 -0.93 -20.30 -19.73
CA LYS A 844 -1.74 -20.66 -18.55
C LYS A 844 -1.13 -20.10 -17.26
N LEU A 845 0.18 -20.23 -17.07
CA LEU A 845 0.88 -19.73 -15.88
C LEU A 845 0.84 -18.21 -15.80
N LEU A 846 1.18 -17.50 -16.88
CA LEU A 846 1.14 -16.03 -16.93
C LEU A 846 -0.28 -15.50 -16.79
N GLY A 847 -1.27 -16.14 -17.43
CA GLY A 847 -2.68 -15.81 -17.25
C GLY A 847 -3.14 -15.97 -15.80
N GLN A 848 -2.64 -16.99 -15.08
CA GLN A 848 -2.94 -17.16 -13.66
C GLN A 848 -2.29 -16.06 -12.80
N VAL A 849 -1.06 -15.65 -13.12
CA VAL A 849 -0.39 -14.51 -12.44
C VAL A 849 -1.22 -13.23 -12.62
N MET A 850 -1.74 -12.97 -13.83
CA MET A 850 -2.62 -11.81 -14.06
C MET A 850 -3.91 -11.87 -13.24
N ARG A 851 -4.57 -13.03 -13.16
CA ARG A 851 -5.78 -13.18 -12.34
C ARG A 851 -5.52 -13.00 -10.85
N LEU A 852 -4.38 -13.50 -10.35
CA LEU A 852 -3.99 -13.30 -8.95
C LEU A 852 -3.70 -11.83 -8.65
N ASP A 853 -3.09 -11.11 -9.59
CA ASP A 853 -2.84 -9.67 -9.46
C ASP A 853 -4.13 -8.83 -9.37
N GLU A 854 -5.21 -9.23 -10.03
CA GLU A 854 -6.53 -8.58 -9.89
C GLU A 854 -7.01 -8.60 -8.43
N VAL A 855 -6.90 -9.75 -7.77
CA VAL A 855 -7.30 -9.91 -6.37
C VAL A 855 -6.35 -9.13 -5.45
N ILE A 856 -5.04 -9.19 -5.70
CA ILE A 856 -4.05 -8.43 -4.91
C ILE A 856 -4.31 -6.93 -4.98
N SER A 857 -4.67 -6.42 -6.16
CA SER A 857 -4.93 -4.99 -6.35
C SER A 857 -6.10 -4.51 -5.48
N ILE A 858 -7.13 -5.34 -5.27
CA ILE A 858 -8.28 -5.05 -4.41
C ILE A 858 -7.90 -4.93 -2.92
N PHE A 859 -6.97 -5.77 -2.44
CA PHE A 859 -6.55 -5.76 -1.04
C PHE A 859 -5.43 -4.77 -0.74
N ARG A 860 -4.48 -4.58 -1.67
CA ARG A 860 -3.28 -3.76 -1.45
C ARG A 860 -3.34 -2.34 -2.02
N ASP A 861 -3.98 -2.10 -3.17
CA ASP A 861 -3.85 -0.80 -3.86
C ASP A 861 -5.12 0.03 -3.85
N TYR A 862 -6.27 -0.62 -3.97
CA TYR A 862 -7.59 -0.02 -3.84
C TYR A 862 -8.02 -0.05 -2.37
#